data_AF-J2UKS6-F1
#
_entry.id   AF-J2UKS6-F1
#
_cell.length_a   1.000
_cell.length_b   1.000
_cell.length_c   1.000
_cell.angle_alpha   90.00
_cell.angle_beta   90.00
_cell.angle_gamma   90.00
#
_symmetry.space_group_name_H-M   'P 1'
#
loop_
_entity.id
_entity.type
_entity.pdbx_description
1 polymer ?
#
loop_
_entity_poly.entity_id
_entity_poly.type
_entity_poly.pdbx_seq_one_letter_code
_entity_poly.pdbx_strand_id
1 'polypeptide(L)'
;MTIYEKYKVLTPQEQRLYNNRVMLANQEPPKNDPPGLPNSTLLPATADDPGQQLQYKDRLFNLDVDVSEFPDASSPDRAQITVQAMWDGTKFGRVERFQTPLTRAEIDAKFPIRLAVDAGRLNAAGPHQLSYWQTYSINGDESKKLSINIDTEPPVPVGKVGVPAEIEADLTITKAYLDTHGFVRLTCKEWSGAKIGDVIEFRYGRSIPNSRLIERIERNDLGILPSTDKLTKEFIGSAEGDYSLFFVLFDRKGNPSLLSEFLTLDVVLSDPPANQTLQVALHDDDDQILVEDAQTPVIAKISYDNWLPQDRLLLSVDGQPAINVAVTQVPFSLPLPYKYLHNGNVGPKTVPLLWQIQRNKLFHPKTPTPKDLNIDLDSPLPIDPDNPGLPGFPHDKLLPVTVQGTVTTDPNKIRAGDLAADVDAKVLIYEGFKTGQVVSLYVEGVAVPEDPANTRGKGGVWTMDGTETATTMLTFTIAPEIIEASGNNPLTKVHYNVTHSLNENFNRSKDQEVDVFLVPVTIPKPKFLHTVDDLDGPTLGCISIKDDSLLGKVIEVEVPGGELKLANQELLFVYQGYVNDLSSPPDNKPGSPIPGNTVTVKKTPSTVEARDGFLVKIPYAQFAVTNDGWGDLKYTALIDGQPASGGSDPTKVTMRIGGGTCPI
;
A
#
# COMPACT_ATOMS: atom_id res chain seq x y z
N MET A 1 11.19 -11.00 -2.74
CA MET A 1 9.77 -11.17 -3.10
C MET A 1 8.99 -10.09 -2.36
N THR A 2 9.03 -8.89 -2.91
CA THR A 2 8.58 -7.64 -2.29
C THR A 2 7.09 -7.43 -2.47
N ILE A 3 6.48 -6.78 -1.47
CA ILE A 3 5.04 -6.53 -1.33
C ILE A 3 4.25 -7.85 -1.40
N TYR A 4 3.70 -8.33 -0.28
CA TYR A 4 2.56 -9.27 -0.33
C TYR A 4 1.26 -8.45 -0.61
N GLU A 5 1.31 -7.47 -1.52
CA GLU A 5 0.74 -7.48 -2.90
C GLU A 5 1.31 -8.44 -3.99
N LYS A 6 1.93 -9.55 -3.59
CA LYS A 6 1.12 -10.75 -3.70
C LYS A 6 -0.18 -10.40 -2.96
N TYR A 7 -1.18 -9.98 -3.74
CA TYR A 7 -2.38 -10.81 -3.81
C TYR A 7 -1.82 -12.24 -3.98
N LYS A 8 -1.36 -12.84 -2.86
CA LYS A 8 -1.42 -14.27 -2.62
C LYS A 8 -2.89 -14.41 -2.96
N VAL A 9 -3.19 -14.97 -4.13
CA VAL A 9 -4.53 -14.98 -4.69
C VAL A 9 -5.24 -15.97 -3.80
N LEU A 10 -5.72 -15.44 -2.67
CA LEU A 10 -5.20 -15.91 -1.36
C LEU A 10 -5.70 -17.31 -1.25
N THR A 11 -4.76 -18.28 -1.14
CA THR A 11 -5.00 -19.64 -1.67
C THR A 11 -6.38 -20.03 -1.22
N PRO A 12 -7.37 -20.36 -2.09
CA PRO A 12 -8.77 -19.97 -1.82
C PRO A 12 -9.38 -20.36 -0.47
N GLN A 13 -8.75 -21.28 0.25
CA GLN A 13 -8.95 -21.70 1.63
C GLN A 13 -8.28 -20.81 2.72
N GLU A 14 -7.03 -20.35 2.57
CA GLU A 14 -6.40 -19.38 3.48
C GLU A 14 -7.12 -18.02 3.47
N GLN A 15 -7.62 -17.55 2.30
CA GLN A 15 -8.46 -16.34 2.22
C GLN A 15 -9.72 -16.49 3.08
N ARG A 16 -10.23 -17.71 3.21
CA ARG A 16 -11.50 -18.00 3.87
C ARG A 16 -11.34 -18.14 5.37
N LEU A 17 -10.32 -18.84 5.85
CA LEU A 17 -10.06 -18.94 7.29
C LEU A 17 -9.75 -17.58 7.92
N TYR A 18 -9.08 -16.69 7.16
CA TYR A 18 -9.03 -15.27 7.46
C TYR A 18 -10.42 -14.69 7.68
N ASN A 19 -11.14 -14.51 6.57
CA ASN A 19 -12.38 -13.76 6.50
C ASN A 19 -13.49 -14.34 7.41
N ASN A 20 -13.35 -15.58 7.89
CA ASN A 20 -14.30 -16.25 8.76
C ASN A 20 -14.16 -15.91 10.25
N ARG A 21 -12.94 -15.66 10.76
CA ARG A 21 -12.84 -15.04 12.09
C ARG A 21 -13.22 -13.57 12.02
N VAL A 22 -13.02 -12.92 10.85
CA VAL A 22 -13.31 -11.48 10.63
C VAL A 22 -14.77 -11.12 10.94
N MET A 23 -15.60 -12.14 10.83
CA MET A 23 -17.04 -12.11 11.02
C MET A 23 -17.53 -12.24 12.47
N LEU A 24 -16.72 -12.69 13.45
CA LEU A 24 -17.28 -13.18 14.72
C LEU A 24 -17.29 -12.18 15.89
N ALA A 25 -16.62 -11.02 15.83
CA ALA A 25 -16.47 -10.13 16.99
C ALA A 25 -17.41 -8.91 17.14
N ASN A 26 -18.47 -8.73 16.32
CA ASN A 26 -19.38 -7.56 16.46
C ASN A 26 -20.92 -7.87 16.21
N GLN A 27 -21.86 -7.93 17.22
CA GLN A 27 -23.35 -8.24 17.18
C GLN A 27 -24.16 -7.97 18.54
N GLU A 28 -25.47 -7.59 18.64
CA GLU A 28 -26.20 -7.29 19.95
C GLU A 28 -27.46 -8.14 20.35
N PRO A 29 -27.57 -8.68 21.61
CA PRO A 29 -28.74 -9.48 22.11
C PRO A 29 -29.11 -9.35 23.64
N PRO A 30 -30.12 -10.06 24.23
CA PRO A 30 -31.52 -10.21 23.79
C PRO A 30 -32.57 -10.11 24.93
N LYS A 31 -33.56 -9.21 24.79
CA LYS A 31 -34.96 -9.66 24.90
C LYS A 31 -35.12 -10.62 23.73
N ASN A 32 -35.50 -11.90 23.94
CA ASN A 32 -35.48 -13.00 22.97
C ASN A 32 -35.27 -12.50 21.55
N ASP A 33 -34.07 -12.74 21.00
CA ASP A 33 -33.49 -11.89 19.96
C ASP A 33 -34.51 -11.53 18.89
N PRO A 34 -34.51 -10.29 18.37
CA PRO A 34 -35.32 -10.00 17.19
C PRO A 34 -35.06 -11.11 16.17
N PRO A 35 -36.11 -11.68 15.53
CA PRO A 35 -36.00 -12.77 14.57
C PRO A 35 -34.67 -12.74 13.87
N GLY A 36 -33.86 -13.77 14.16
CA GLY A 36 -32.66 -14.00 13.39
C GLY A 36 -33.14 -14.05 11.96
N LEU A 37 -32.70 -13.09 11.17
CA LEU A 37 -32.85 -13.14 9.74
C LEU A 37 -31.57 -13.83 9.28
N PRO A 38 -31.49 -15.18 9.23
CA PRO A 38 -30.29 -15.89 8.76
C PRO A 38 -29.88 -15.41 7.36
N ASN A 39 -30.78 -14.72 6.65
CA ASN A 39 -30.60 -14.21 5.31
C ASN A 39 -30.70 -12.66 5.12
N SER A 40 -30.87 -11.76 6.13
CA SER A 40 -30.98 -10.26 5.90
C SER A 40 -30.73 -9.33 7.14
N THR A 41 -30.61 -7.99 6.98
CA THR A 41 -30.19 -7.04 8.08
C THR A 41 -30.67 -5.56 7.94
N LEU A 42 -30.68 -4.77 9.04
CA LEU A 42 -31.32 -3.42 9.14
C LEU A 42 -30.43 -2.24 9.63
N LEU A 43 -30.87 -0.98 9.42
CA LEU A 43 -30.13 0.27 9.69
C LEU A 43 -30.85 1.22 10.69
N PRO A 44 -30.19 1.86 11.70
CA PRO A 44 -30.83 2.54 12.87
C PRO A 44 -31.43 3.96 12.62
N ALA A 45 -31.67 4.77 13.68
CA ALA A 45 -32.43 6.05 13.71
C ALA A 45 -31.61 7.34 14.02
N THR A 46 -32.02 8.55 13.59
CA THR A 46 -31.40 9.89 13.85
C THR A 46 -32.45 10.97 14.14
N ALA A 47 -32.00 12.19 14.53
CA ALA A 47 -32.83 13.33 14.92
C ALA A 47 -33.81 13.83 13.83
N ASP A 48 -33.58 13.41 12.60
CA ASP A 48 -34.25 13.76 11.35
C ASP A 48 -34.74 12.52 10.56
N ASP A 49 -34.38 11.30 10.99
CA ASP A 49 -34.74 10.01 10.36
C ASP A 49 -35.02 8.91 11.39
N PRO A 50 -36.24 8.84 11.97
CA PRO A 50 -36.56 7.88 13.01
C PRO A 50 -36.87 6.46 12.47
N GLY A 51 -36.42 5.43 13.20
CA GLY A 51 -36.73 4.01 12.96
C GLY A 51 -35.52 3.14 12.61
N GLN A 52 -35.65 1.81 12.73
CA GLN A 52 -34.73 0.83 12.13
C GLN A 52 -35.23 0.50 10.70
N GLN A 53 -34.35 0.28 9.71
CA GLN A 53 -34.64 0.38 8.27
C GLN A 53 -34.18 -0.84 7.47
N LEU A 54 -34.86 -1.29 6.40
CA LEU A 54 -34.43 -2.43 5.54
C LEU A 54 -33.70 -1.97 4.27
N GLN A 55 -32.61 -2.66 3.94
CA GLN A 55 -31.83 -2.37 2.73
C GLN A 55 -32.50 -2.85 1.44
N TYR A 56 -32.31 -2.09 0.37
CA TYR A 56 -32.86 -2.30 -0.97
C TYR A 56 -32.70 -3.74 -1.54
N LYS A 57 -31.53 -4.36 -1.35
CA LYS A 57 -31.19 -5.68 -1.94
C LYS A 57 -31.89 -6.88 -1.28
N ASP A 58 -32.24 -6.79 0.00
CA ASP A 58 -32.74 -7.91 0.82
C ASP A 58 -34.24 -8.17 0.59
N ARG A 59 -34.83 -7.56 -0.44
CA ARG A 59 -36.27 -7.43 -0.68
C ARG A 59 -36.79 -8.15 -1.93
N LEU A 60 -35.89 -8.73 -2.72
CA LEU A 60 -36.22 -9.31 -4.05
C LEU A 60 -36.56 -10.81 -4.02
N PHE A 61 -36.44 -11.47 -2.86
CA PHE A 61 -36.69 -12.89 -2.65
C PHE A 61 -37.37 -13.14 -1.28
N ASN A 62 -37.62 -14.40 -0.93
CA ASN A 62 -38.09 -14.74 0.40
C ASN A 62 -36.99 -14.51 1.45
N LEU A 63 -37.43 -14.04 2.61
CA LEU A 63 -36.63 -13.69 3.78
C LEU A 63 -36.80 -14.79 4.83
N ASP A 64 -35.85 -15.71 4.93
CA ASP A 64 -35.90 -16.76 5.97
C ASP A 64 -35.69 -16.17 7.37
N VAL A 65 -36.21 -16.86 8.37
CA VAL A 65 -36.23 -16.45 9.78
C VAL A 65 -35.85 -17.64 10.67
N ASP A 66 -34.71 -17.54 11.34
CA ASP A 66 -34.23 -18.50 12.34
C ASP A 66 -34.45 -17.95 13.74
N VAL A 67 -34.77 -18.84 14.66
CA VAL A 67 -34.98 -18.52 16.06
C VAL A 67 -34.00 -19.33 16.90
N SER A 68 -33.08 -18.61 17.52
CA SER A 68 -31.86 -19.10 18.18
C SER A 68 -32.11 -20.10 19.31
N GLU A 69 -31.06 -20.84 19.72
CA GLU A 69 -31.11 -21.62 20.97
C GLU A 69 -31.47 -20.69 22.14
N PHE A 70 -32.54 -21.03 22.85
CA PHE A 70 -32.98 -20.22 23.98
C PHE A 70 -32.04 -20.42 25.19
N PRO A 71 -31.71 -19.37 25.96
CA PRO A 71 -30.77 -19.48 27.07
C PRO A 71 -31.14 -20.57 28.09
N ASP A 72 -32.43 -20.82 28.24
CA ASP A 72 -33.03 -21.79 29.14
C ASP A 72 -33.38 -23.14 28.46
N ALA A 73 -32.99 -23.35 27.19
CA ALA A 73 -33.17 -24.60 26.43
C ALA A 73 -32.52 -25.81 27.12
N SER A 74 -31.28 -25.64 27.57
CA SER A 74 -30.53 -26.58 28.41
C SER A 74 -30.89 -26.50 29.88
N SER A 75 -31.71 -25.52 30.29
CA SER A 75 -32.00 -25.31 31.71
C SER A 75 -32.81 -26.48 32.27
N PRO A 76 -32.47 -27.00 33.48
CA PRO A 76 -33.20 -28.08 34.17
C PRO A 76 -34.73 -27.86 34.34
N ASP A 77 -35.26 -26.68 34.03
CA ASP A 77 -36.56 -26.11 34.47
C ASP A 77 -37.84 -26.67 33.82
N ARG A 78 -37.76 -27.61 32.87
CA ARG A 78 -38.91 -28.35 32.29
C ARG A 78 -39.91 -27.57 31.40
N ALA A 79 -39.49 -26.45 30.81
CA ALA A 79 -40.34 -25.44 30.15
C ALA A 79 -40.91 -25.83 28.76
N GLN A 80 -42.16 -25.45 28.45
CA GLN A 80 -42.85 -25.74 27.18
C GLN A 80 -42.77 -24.57 26.18
N ILE A 81 -42.22 -24.78 24.98
CA ILE A 81 -41.83 -23.70 24.07
C ILE A 81 -42.54 -23.79 22.71
N THR A 82 -43.03 -22.66 22.20
CA THR A 82 -43.59 -22.56 20.83
C THR A 82 -43.13 -21.29 20.11
N VAL A 83 -43.01 -21.33 18.78
CA VAL A 83 -42.50 -20.21 17.96
C VAL A 83 -43.27 -20.07 16.64
N GLN A 84 -43.60 -18.84 16.23
CA GLN A 84 -44.23 -18.49 14.94
C GLN A 84 -43.86 -17.06 14.51
N ALA A 85 -43.78 -16.77 13.21
CA ALA A 85 -43.47 -15.43 12.69
C ALA A 85 -44.65 -14.43 12.74
N MET A 86 -44.33 -13.14 12.78
CA MET A 86 -45.25 -11.99 12.83
C MET A 86 -44.69 -10.83 12.02
N TRP A 87 -45.53 -10.20 11.19
CA TRP A 87 -45.20 -9.01 10.42
C TRP A 87 -46.31 -7.98 10.64
N ASP A 88 -45.94 -6.76 11.05
CA ASP A 88 -46.85 -5.66 11.41
C ASP A 88 -47.88 -6.04 12.48
N GLY A 89 -47.47 -6.86 13.44
CA GLY A 89 -48.35 -7.40 14.49
C GLY A 89 -49.27 -8.52 14.02
N THR A 90 -49.22 -8.94 12.76
CA THR A 90 -50.05 -10.01 12.19
C THR A 90 -49.25 -11.31 12.05
N LYS A 91 -49.72 -12.38 12.70
CA LYS A 91 -49.10 -13.72 12.67
C LYS A 91 -49.21 -14.37 11.29
N PHE A 92 -48.14 -15.01 10.83
CA PHE A 92 -48.12 -15.73 9.55
C PHE A 92 -47.07 -16.87 9.56
N GLY A 93 -47.07 -17.71 8.51
CA GLY A 93 -46.17 -18.87 8.43
C GLY A 93 -46.51 -20.03 9.37
N ARG A 94 -45.61 -21.02 9.44
CA ARG A 94 -45.74 -22.27 10.22
C ARG A 94 -45.50 -22.04 11.73
N VAL A 95 -45.94 -22.98 12.57
CA VAL A 95 -45.73 -22.97 14.03
C VAL A 95 -44.89 -24.18 14.46
N GLU A 96 -43.85 -23.95 15.26
CA GLU A 96 -42.91 -24.96 15.77
C GLU A 96 -43.01 -25.11 17.31
N ARG A 97 -42.76 -26.31 17.87
CA ARG A 97 -43.07 -26.66 19.29
C ARG A 97 -42.13 -27.69 19.95
N PHE A 98 -41.81 -27.52 21.25
CA PHE A 98 -40.95 -28.43 22.04
C PHE A 98 -40.97 -28.18 23.57
N GLN A 99 -40.21 -28.95 24.37
CA GLN A 99 -40.19 -28.88 25.84
C GLN A 99 -38.78 -29.12 26.42
N THR A 100 -38.38 -28.38 27.46
CA THR A 100 -37.07 -28.48 28.16
C THR A 100 -37.14 -29.38 29.42
N PRO A 101 -36.08 -29.53 30.27
CA PRO A 101 -34.69 -29.45 29.87
C PRO A 101 -34.57 -30.36 28.67
N LEU A 102 -34.18 -29.76 27.57
CA LEU A 102 -33.70 -30.58 26.50
C LEU A 102 -32.32 -31.03 27.01
N THR A 103 -32.09 -32.33 27.09
CA THR A 103 -30.72 -32.81 27.17
C THR A 103 -29.93 -32.25 25.97
N ARG A 104 -28.60 -32.12 26.02
CA ARG A 104 -27.86 -31.54 24.88
C ARG A 104 -28.23 -32.23 23.54
N ALA A 105 -28.45 -33.55 23.56
CA ALA A 105 -28.96 -34.31 22.42
C ALA A 105 -30.35 -33.87 21.89
N GLU A 106 -31.27 -33.43 22.76
CA GLU A 106 -32.58 -32.91 22.37
C GLU A 106 -32.54 -31.41 22.00
N ILE A 107 -31.56 -30.65 22.51
CA ILE A 107 -31.28 -29.26 22.10
C ILE A 107 -30.78 -29.26 20.66
N ASP A 108 -29.75 -30.06 20.40
CA ASP A 108 -29.12 -30.21 19.08
C ASP A 108 -30.12 -30.74 18.05
N ALA A 109 -31.16 -31.47 18.48
CA ALA A 109 -32.23 -31.98 17.61
C ALA A 109 -33.35 -30.96 17.31
N LYS A 110 -33.32 -29.75 17.88
CA LYS A 110 -34.45 -28.78 17.81
C LYS A 110 -34.10 -27.33 17.56
N PHE A 111 -32.89 -26.89 17.87
CA PHE A 111 -32.46 -25.49 17.69
C PHE A 111 -31.38 -25.35 16.62
N PRO A 112 -31.36 -24.26 15.84
CA PRO A 112 -32.38 -23.19 15.79
C PRO A 112 -33.66 -23.63 15.06
N ILE A 113 -34.72 -22.83 15.22
CA ILE A 113 -36.07 -23.13 14.72
C ILE A 113 -36.37 -22.28 13.49
N ARG A 114 -36.92 -22.88 12.42
CA ARG A 114 -36.98 -22.26 11.08
C ARG A 114 -38.37 -21.81 10.63
N LEU A 115 -38.43 -20.61 10.07
CA LEU A 115 -39.61 -19.87 9.59
C LEU A 115 -39.22 -19.03 8.34
N ALA A 116 -40.16 -18.37 7.64
CA ALA A 116 -39.86 -17.53 6.47
C ALA A 116 -40.94 -16.48 6.13
N VAL A 117 -40.52 -15.36 5.52
CA VAL A 117 -41.31 -14.21 5.02
C VAL A 117 -41.25 -14.16 3.48
N ASP A 118 -42.38 -13.90 2.81
CA ASP A 118 -42.45 -13.89 1.35
C ASP A 118 -42.17 -12.54 0.69
N ALA A 119 -41.57 -12.58 -0.51
CA ALA A 119 -41.14 -11.42 -1.28
C ALA A 119 -42.24 -10.37 -1.58
N GLY A 120 -43.52 -10.77 -1.57
CA GLY A 120 -44.63 -9.85 -1.80
C GLY A 120 -44.78 -8.80 -0.68
N ARG A 121 -44.40 -9.14 0.55
CA ARG A 121 -44.47 -8.26 1.73
C ARG A 121 -43.35 -7.22 1.80
N LEU A 122 -42.28 -7.39 1.03
CA LEU A 122 -41.06 -6.58 1.09
C LEU A 122 -41.03 -5.40 0.09
N ASN A 123 -42.13 -5.17 -0.64
CA ASN A 123 -42.26 -4.13 -1.67
C ASN A 123 -43.06 -2.89 -1.24
N ALA A 124 -43.64 -2.87 -0.03
CA ALA A 124 -44.27 -1.69 0.55
C ALA A 124 -43.21 -0.83 1.28
N ALA A 125 -43.36 0.50 1.24
CA ALA A 125 -42.50 1.43 1.95
C ALA A 125 -43.16 1.94 3.25
N GLY A 126 -42.34 2.24 4.27
CA GLY A 126 -42.78 2.72 5.58
C GLY A 126 -42.36 1.80 6.75
N PRO A 127 -42.77 2.13 7.99
CA PRO A 127 -42.36 1.41 9.20
C PRO A 127 -43.12 0.10 9.38
N HIS A 128 -42.41 -1.03 9.26
CA HIS A 128 -42.92 -2.36 9.55
C HIS A 128 -42.35 -2.91 10.87
N GLN A 129 -42.90 -4.02 11.36
CA GLN A 129 -42.47 -4.68 12.60
C GLN A 129 -42.43 -6.19 12.41
N LEU A 130 -41.22 -6.75 12.28
CA LEU A 130 -41.01 -8.19 12.24
C LEU A 130 -40.68 -8.69 13.65
N SER A 131 -41.37 -9.75 14.04
CA SER A 131 -41.06 -10.49 15.25
C SER A 131 -41.31 -11.97 14.99
N TYR A 132 -40.72 -12.83 15.81
CA TYR A 132 -41.38 -14.09 16.12
C TYR A 132 -42.10 -13.96 17.46
N TRP A 133 -43.26 -14.58 17.55
CA TRP A 133 -43.96 -14.84 18.78
C TRP A 133 -43.40 -16.13 19.40
N GLN A 134 -42.37 -15.99 20.24
CA GLN A 134 -41.81 -17.10 21.02
C GLN A 134 -42.53 -17.13 22.36
N THR A 135 -43.17 -18.25 22.64
CA THR A 135 -43.78 -18.51 23.93
C THR A 135 -42.83 -19.39 24.72
N TYR A 136 -41.91 -18.78 25.49
CA TYR A 136 -40.97 -19.50 26.34
C TYR A 136 -41.64 -19.87 27.67
N SER A 137 -42.19 -21.08 27.76
CA SER A 137 -43.13 -21.48 28.82
C SER A 137 -44.36 -20.56 28.85
N ILE A 138 -44.33 -19.52 29.70
CA ILE A 138 -45.39 -18.49 29.81
C ILE A 138 -44.90 -17.11 29.37
N ASN A 139 -43.59 -16.94 29.16
CA ASN A 139 -43.00 -15.75 28.58
C ASN A 139 -43.20 -15.83 27.06
N GLY A 140 -44.47 -15.75 26.67
CA GLY A 140 -44.97 -15.29 25.38
C GLY A 140 -44.67 -13.83 25.23
N ASP A 141 -43.38 -13.51 25.22
CA ASP A 141 -42.93 -12.24 24.75
C ASP A 141 -42.98 -12.29 23.22
N GLU A 142 -43.38 -11.18 22.64
CA GLU A 142 -42.86 -10.90 21.32
C GLU A 142 -41.33 -10.89 21.46
N SER A 143 -40.57 -11.36 20.48
CA SER A 143 -39.13 -11.08 20.45
C SER A 143 -38.88 -9.57 20.61
N LYS A 144 -37.62 -9.14 20.78
CA LYS A 144 -37.29 -7.74 20.46
C LYS A 144 -37.92 -7.45 19.09
N LYS A 145 -38.81 -6.46 18.99
CA LYS A 145 -39.42 -6.17 17.69
C LYS A 145 -38.30 -5.71 16.78
N LEU A 146 -38.04 -6.47 15.73
CA LEU A 146 -37.19 -6.03 14.65
C LEU A 146 -38.01 -4.99 13.88
N SER A 147 -37.81 -3.71 14.22
CA SER A 147 -38.49 -2.63 13.52
C SER A 147 -37.92 -2.57 12.10
N ILE A 148 -38.74 -2.74 11.08
CA ILE A 148 -38.29 -2.87 9.68
C ILE A 148 -38.90 -1.74 8.85
N ASN A 149 -38.31 -0.56 8.86
CA ASN A 149 -38.76 0.54 8.02
C ASN A 149 -38.23 0.37 6.60
N ILE A 150 -39.09 -0.01 5.67
CA ILE A 150 -38.68 -0.21 4.29
C ILE A 150 -38.63 1.16 3.61
N ASP A 151 -37.43 1.62 3.26
CA ASP A 151 -37.26 2.80 2.44
C ASP A 151 -37.07 2.39 0.97
N THR A 152 -37.66 3.16 0.05
CA THR A 152 -37.54 3.00 -1.40
C THR A 152 -37.06 4.27 -2.08
N GLU A 153 -36.93 5.37 -1.35
CA GLU A 153 -36.74 6.70 -1.91
C GLU A 153 -35.29 7.15 -1.68
N PRO A 154 -34.44 7.20 -2.73
CA PRO A 154 -33.08 7.69 -2.58
C PRO A 154 -33.10 9.20 -2.30
N PRO A 155 -32.10 9.73 -1.57
CA PRO A 155 -32.06 11.15 -1.26
C PRO A 155 -31.67 11.94 -2.51
N VAL A 156 -32.02 13.22 -2.55
CA VAL A 156 -31.79 14.04 -3.75
C VAL A 156 -30.71 15.07 -3.46
N PRO A 157 -29.50 14.94 -4.05
CA PRO A 157 -28.45 15.91 -3.86
C PRO A 157 -28.84 17.25 -4.47
N VAL A 158 -28.55 18.32 -3.75
CA VAL A 158 -28.90 19.68 -4.16
C VAL A 158 -27.63 20.42 -4.56
N GLY A 159 -27.48 20.64 -5.87
CA GLY A 159 -26.35 21.33 -6.44
C GLY A 159 -25.03 20.56 -6.32
N LYS A 160 -23.95 21.32 -6.11
CA LYS A 160 -22.56 20.91 -6.24
C LYS A 160 -21.83 20.98 -4.90
N VAL A 161 -20.66 20.32 -4.81
CA VAL A 161 -19.69 20.55 -3.73
C VAL A 161 -19.35 22.06 -3.71
N GLY A 162 -19.40 22.68 -2.53
CA GLY A 162 -18.95 24.05 -2.31
C GLY A 162 -17.47 24.10 -1.95
N VAL A 163 -16.79 25.14 -2.41
CA VAL A 163 -15.36 25.41 -2.19
C VAL A 163 -15.18 26.88 -1.78
N PRO A 164 -14.00 27.29 -1.26
CA PRO A 164 -13.74 28.70 -0.92
C PRO A 164 -13.90 29.62 -2.13
N ALA A 165 -14.39 30.84 -1.91
CA ALA A 165 -14.82 31.76 -2.98
C ALA A 165 -13.72 32.08 -4.03
N GLU A 166 -12.45 32.07 -3.63
CA GLU A 166 -11.30 32.25 -4.53
C GLU A 166 -11.17 31.09 -5.54
N ILE A 167 -11.44 29.86 -5.12
CA ILE A 167 -11.48 28.68 -6.00
C ILE A 167 -12.79 28.65 -6.80
N GLU A 168 -13.91 29.07 -6.21
CA GLU A 168 -15.21 29.11 -6.90
C GLU A 168 -15.22 30.10 -8.07
N ALA A 169 -14.49 31.22 -7.96
CA ALA A 169 -14.39 32.24 -9.00
C ALA A 169 -13.61 31.77 -10.26
N ASP A 170 -12.44 31.18 -10.07
CA ASP A 170 -11.55 30.74 -11.17
C ASP A 170 -11.74 29.26 -11.56
N LEU A 171 -12.60 28.53 -10.84
CA LEU A 171 -12.80 27.08 -10.95
C LEU A 171 -11.49 26.27 -10.93
N THR A 172 -10.46 26.80 -10.28
CA THR A 172 -9.10 26.26 -10.30
C THR A 172 -8.57 26.13 -8.87
N ILE A 173 -8.15 24.93 -8.47
CA ILE A 173 -7.40 24.76 -7.22
C ILE A 173 -5.91 24.93 -7.57
N THR A 174 -5.22 25.90 -6.96
CA THR A 174 -3.82 26.20 -7.29
C THR A 174 -2.85 25.86 -6.16
N LYS A 175 -1.56 25.68 -6.52
CA LYS A 175 -0.50 25.43 -5.53
C LYS A 175 -0.39 26.55 -4.51
N ALA A 176 -0.33 27.80 -4.96
CA ALA A 176 -0.21 28.98 -4.11
C ALA A 176 -1.38 29.11 -3.12
N TYR A 177 -2.59 28.75 -3.54
CA TYR A 177 -3.75 28.70 -2.63
C TYR A 177 -3.54 27.67 -1.52
N LEU A 178 -3.15 26.43 -1.86
CA LEU A 178 -2.91 25.36 -0.90
C LEU A 178 -1.69 25.61 0.00
N ASP A 179 -0.62 26.20 -0.53
CA ASP A 179 0.58 26.53 0.26
C ASP A 179 0.31 27.65 1.28
N THR A 180 -0.68 28.51 1.00
CA THR A 180 -1.12 29.59 1.91
C THR A 180 -2.11 29.10 2.97
N HIS A 181 -3.05 28.21 2.59
CA HIS A 181 -4.20 27.83 3.44
C HIS A 181 -4.17 26.38 3.99
N GLY A 182 -3.30 25.51 3.46
CA GLY A 182 -3.17 24.09 3.84
C GLY A 182 -4.22 23.15 3.21
N PHE A 183 -5.44 23.63 2.98
CA PHE A 183 -6.56 22.81 2.51
C PHE A 183 -7.55 23.58 1.65
N VAL A 184 -8.35 22.83 0.88
CA VAL A 184 -9.62 23.33 0.35
C VAL A 184 -10.72 22.89 1.31
N ARG A 185 -11.33 23.87 2.01
CA ARG A 185 -12.54 23.65 2.81
C ARG A 185 -13.65 23.24 1.86
N LEU A 186 -13.90 21.94 1.72
CA LEU A 186 -15.11 21.48 1.05
C LEU A 186 -16.30 21.70 1.94
N THR A 187 -17.41 22.05 1.33
CA THR A 187 -18.72 22.09 1.95
C THR A 187 -19.72 21.40 1.03
N CYS A 188 -20.86 21.01 1.58
CA CYS A 188 -22.05 20.67 0.81
C CYS A 188 -23.10 21.74 1.04
N LYS A 189 -24.04 21.87 0.10
CA LYS A 189 -25.31 22.54 0.40
C LYS A 189 -26.23 21.56 1.11
N GLU A 190 -27.13 22.10 1.92
CA GLU A 190 -28.26 21.35 2.48
C GLU A 190 -29.01 20.60 1.37
N TRP A 191 -29.16 19.28 1.48
CA TRP A 191 -29.81 18.44 0.46
C TRP A 191 -31.25 18.08 0.83
N SER A 192 -32.01 17.57 -0.14
CA SER A 192 -33.41 17.21 0.11
C SER A 192 -33.48 15.88 0.83
N GLY A 193 -34.16 15.88 1.97
CA GLY A 193 -34.14 14.76 2.91
C GLY A 193 -32.84 14.66 3.70
N ALA A 194 -32.03 15.72 3.77
CA ALA A 194 -30.77 15.71 4.48
C ALA A 194 -30.90 15.34 5.95
N LYS A 195 -30.15 14.32 6.34
CA LYS A 195 -30.18 13.73 7.67
C LYS A 195 -28.78 13.65 8.28
N ILE A 196 -28.70 13.77 9.60
CA ILE A 196 -27.55 13.29 10.37
C ILE A 196 -27.40 11.79 10.08
N GLY A 197 -26.18 11.30 9.93
CA GLY A 197 -25.93 9.90 9.56
C GLY A 197 -26.17 9.57 8.07
N ASP A 198 -26.75 10.47 7.26
CA ASP A 198 -26.51 10.40 5.83
C ASP A 198 -25.02 10.58 5.59
N VAL A 199 -24.52 9.84 4.62
CA VAL A 199 -23.14 9.94 4.24
C VAL A 199 -23.06 10.71 2.94
N ILE A 200 -22.48 11.91 3.07
CA ILE A 200 -21.85 12.56 1.95
C ILE A 200 -20.54 11.84 1.75
N GLU A 201 -20.52 10.91 0.80
CA GLU A 201 -19.27 10.53 0.20
C GLU A 201 -18.88 11.69 -0.70
N PHE A 202 -18.12 12.65 -0.15
CA PHE A 202 -17.42 13.61 -0.98
C PHE A 202 -16.46 12.81 -1.85
N ARG A 203 -16.69 12.78 -3.16
CA ARG A 203 -15.86 12.01 -4.09
C ARG A 203 -15.13 12.95 -5.03
N TYR A 204 -13.84 12.68 -5.18
CA TYR A 204 -12.91 13.40 -6.04
C TYR A 204 -12.40 12.44 -7.10
N GLY A 205 -12.61 12.76 -8.37
CA GLY A 205 -12.06 11.95 -9.45
C GLY A 205 -12.39 12.45 -10.84
N ARG A 206 -11.70 11.87 -11.82
CA ARG A 206 -11.86 12.19 -13.26
C ARG A 206 -13.09 11.55 -13.89
N SER A 207 -13.71 10.58 -13.22
CA SER A 207 -14.93 9.90 -13.67
C SER A 207 -15.57 9.11 -12.51
N ILE A 208 -16.86 8.80 -12.63
CA ILE A 208 -17.67 8.16 -11.58
C ILE A 208 -17.04 6.84 -11.07
N PRO A 209 -16.69 5.85 -11.92
CA PRO A 209 -16.19 4.56 -11.46
C PRO A 209 -14.77 4.64 -10.86
N ASN A 210 -14.03 5.71 -11.20
CA ASN A 210 -12.66 5.95 -10.77
C ASN A 210 -12.57 7.05 -9.69
N SER A 211 -13.69 7.40 -9.06
CA SER A 211 -13.76 8.45 -8.05
C SER A 211 -13.31 7.95 -6.68
N ARG A 212 -12.45 8.72 -6.02
CA ARG A 212 -11.95 8.44 -4.67
C ARG A 212 -12.84 9.12 -3.64
N LEU A 213 -13.12 8.43 -2.56
CA LEU A 213 -13.73 8.99 -1.36
C LEU A 213 -12.72 9.95 -0.70
N ILE A 214 -13.06 11.24 -0.62
CA ILE A 214 -12.30 12.32 0.03
C ILE A 214 -12.36 12.12 1.53
N GLU A 215 -13.50 12.51 2.08
CA GLU A 215 -13.91 12.13 3.41
C GLU A 215 -15.33 11.62 3.28
N ARG A 216 -15.56 10.46 3.90
CA ARG A 216 -16.89 10.01 4.27
C ARG A 216 -17.28 10.84 5.47
N ILE A 217 -17.63 12.11 5.24
CA ILE A 217 -18.18 12.91 6.33
C ILE A 217 -19.59 12.41 6.56
N GLU A 218 -19.71 11.55 7.56
CA GLU A 218 -20.99 11.32 8.19
C GLU A 218 -21.46 12.65 8.79
N ARG A 219 -22.69 13.07 8.44
CA ARG A 219 -23.22 14.31 8.98
C ARG A 219 -23.49 14.14 10.47
N ASN A 220 -22.75 14.86 11.30
CA ASN A 220 -22.84 14.77 12.76
C ASN A 220 -23.64 15.91 13.41
N ASP A 221 -23.89 17.00 12.68
CA ASP A 221 -24.73 18.12 13.13
C ASP A 221 -25.57 18.63 11.95
N LEU A 222 -26.83 19.02 12.20
CA LEU A 222 -27.65 19.71 11.20
C LEU A 222 -27.25 21.19 11.09
N GLY A 223 -26.85 21.83 12.20
CA GLY A 223 -26.46 23.24 12.24
C GLY A 223 -25.06 23.52 11.69
N ILE A 224 -24.21 22.50 11.56
CA ILE A 224 -22.90 22.58 10.92
C ILE A 224 -22.95 21.69 9.68
N LEU A 225 -23.12 22.31 8.51
CA LEU A 225 -23.02 21.60 7.23
C LEU A 225 -21.70 20.83 7.19
N PRO A 226 -21.71 19.53 6.86
CA PRO A 226 -20.51 18.73 6.77
C PRO A 226 -19.50 19.40 5.85
N SER A 227 -18.41 19.83 6.48
CA SER A 227 -17.31 20.49 5.82
C SER A 227 -16.04 19.73 6.11
N THR A 228 -15.29 19.39 5.08
CA THR A 228 -14.01 18.72 5.23
C THR A 228 -12.89 19.66 4.82
N ASP A 229 -11.98 19.90 5.77
CA ASP A 229 -10.64 20.41 5.49
C ASP A 229 -9.70 19.26 5.07
N LYS A 230 -10.19 18.01 5.03
CA LYS A 230 -9.49 16.84 4.52
C LYS A 230 -9.58 16.67 3.01
N LEU A 231 -10.10 17.65 2.25
CA LEU A 231 -9.50 17.94 0.94
C LEU A 231 -8.25 18.82 1.14
N THR A 232 -7.31 18.32 1.95
CA THR A 232 -5.99 18.93 2.07
C THR A 232 -5.21 18.75 0.78
N LYS A 233 -4.07 19.42 0.69
CA LYS A 233 -3.04 19.13 -0.32
C LYS A 233 -2.69 17.64 -0.39
N GLU A 234 -2.62 16.96 0.75
CA GLU A 234 -2.34 15.52 0.82
C GLU A 234 -3.47 14.66 0.21
N PHE A 235 -4.75 15.07 0.36
CA PHE A 235 -5.85 14.28 -0.20
C PHE A 235 -5.96 14.43 -1.73
N ILE A 236 -5.96 15.68 -2.22
CA ILE A 236 -5.96 15.99 -3.65
C ILE A 236 -4.82 15.22 -4.34
N GLY A 237 -3.68 15.17 -3.65
CA GLY A 237 -2.45 14.62 -4.16
C GLY A 237 -1.87 15.53 -5.23
N SER A 238 -0.98 14.97 -6.06
CA SER A 238 -0.21 15.69 -7.08
C SER A 238 -0.80 15.60 -8.49
N ALA A 239 -2.01 15.06 -8.66
CA ALA A 239 -2.54 14.71 -9.96
C ALA A 239 -3.47 15.81 -10.51
N GLU A 240 -3.13 16.32 -11.69
CA GLU A 240 -3.63 17.59 -12.23
C GLU A 240 -4.51 17.48 -13.49
N GLY A 241 -5.18 18.58 -13.83
CA GLY A 241 -6.17 18.68 -14.90
C GLY A 241 -7.60 18.65 -14.35
N ASP A 242 -8.56 18.31 -15.23
CA ASP A 242 -9.98 18.27 -14.86
C ASP A 242 -10.30 17.18 -13.82
N TYR A 243 -10.79 17.60 -12.66
CA TYR A 243 -11.37 16.71 -11.65
C TYR A 243 -12.78 17.15 -11.29
N SER A 244 -13.69 16.18 -11.25
CA SER A 244 -15.01 16.40 -10.70
C SER A 244 -14.98 16.14 -9.19
N LEU A 245 -15.25 17.20 -8.44
CA LEU A 245 -15.83 17.10 -7.11
C LEU A 245 -17.33 16.89 -7.26
N PHE A 246 -17.79 15.77 -6.77
CA PHE A 246 -19.21 15.51 -6.59
C PHE A 246 -19.37 14.80 -5.26
N PHE A 247 -20.58 14.81 -4.73
CA PHE A 247 -20.91 13.93 -3.65
C PHE A 247 -21.90 12.89 -4.11
N VAL A 248 -21.72 11.66 -3.64
CA VAL A 248 -22.81 10.70 -3.63
C VAL A 248 -23.41 10.79 -2.25
N LEU A 249 -24.67 11.17 -2.20
CA LEU A 249 -25.45 10.93 -1.01
C LEU A 249 -25.82 9.46 -1.06
N PHE A 250 -25.22 8.69 -0.19
CA PHE A 250 -25.96 7.55 0.27
C PHE A 250 -26.93 8.13 1.27
N ASP A 251 -28.23 7.88 1.08
CA ASP A 251 -29.04 7.94 2.29
C ASP A 251 -28.40 6.95 3.25
N ARG A 252 -28.64 7.22 4.50
CA ARG A 252 -28.36 6.28 5.56
C ARG A 252 -28.66 4.82 5.23
N LYS A 253 -29.68 4.50 4.42
CA LYS A 253 -30.12 3.14 4.10
C LYS A 253 -29.34 2.47 2.96
N GLY A 254 -28.43 3.20 2.32
CA GLY A 254 -27.69 2.73 1.16
C GLY A 254 -28.53 2.68 -0.11
N ASN A 255 -29.69 3.33 -0.15
CA ASN A 255 -30.31 3.72 -1.41
C ASN A 255 -29.36 4.76 -2.02
N PRO A 256 -28.66 4.45 -3.13
CA PRO A 256 -27.76 5.42 -3.72
C PRO A 256 -28.60 6.55 -4.28
N SER A 257 -28.27 7.79 -3.89
CA SER A 257 -28.73 8.91 -4.69
C SER A 257 -28.26 8.73 -6.13
N LEU A 258 -28.98 9.36 -7.05
CA LEU A 258 -28.32 9.86 -8.25
C LEU A 258 -27.19 10.79 -7.78
N LEU A 259 -26.06 10.79 -8.48
CA LEU A 259 -24.88 11.56 -8.08
C LEU A 259 -25.22 13.06 -8.00
N SER A 260 -24.56 13.81 -7.12
CA SER A 260 -24.70 15.28 -7.14
C SER A 260 -24.33 15.85 -8.49
N GLU A 261 -24.74 17.10 -8.74
CA GLU A 261 -24.13 17.83 -9.84
C GLU A 261 -22.62 17.89 -9.63
N PHE A 262 -21.88 17.67 -10.73
CA PHE A 262 -20.42 17.73 -10.72
C PHE A 262 -19.95 19.19 -10.69
N LEU A 263 -19.10 19.52 -9.73
CA LEU A 263 -18.19 20.66 -9.83
C LEU A 263 -16.89 20.15 -10.46
N THR A 264 -16.72 20.36 -11.75
CA THR A 264 -15.41 20.17 -12.38
C THR A 264 -14.55 21.38 -12.06
N LEU A 265 -13.39 21.13 -11.47
CA LEU A 265 -12.33 22.10 -11.23
C LEU A 265 -11.09 21.67 -12.02
N ASP A 266 -10.34 22.63 -12.56
CA ASP A 266 -8.98 22.36 -13.03
C ASP A 266 -8.07 22.38 -11.80
N VAL A 267 -7.35 21.28 -11.56
CA VAL A 267 -6.45 21.16 -10.43
C VAL A 267 -5.05 21.43 -10.95
N VAL A 268 -4.54 22.63 -10.67
CA VAL A 268 -3.25 23.15 -11.14
C VAL A 268 -2.36 23.44 -9.93
N LEU A 269 -1.94 22.37 -9.26
CA LEU A 269 -1.09 22.40 -8.06
C LEU A 269 0.39 22.59 -8.38
N SER A 270 0.65 23.31 -9.45
CA SER A 270 1.95 23.60 -10.01
C SER A 270 2.02 25.06 -10.38
N ASP A 271 3.11 25.68 -9.95
CA ASP A 271 3.47 26.99 -10.47
C ASP A 271 3.88 26.84 -11.97
N PRO A 272 3.97 27.89 -12.80
CA PRO A 272 4.22 27.75 -14.24
C PRO A 272 5.69 27.43 -14.57
N PRO A 273 6.02 26.88 -15.77
CA PRO A 273 7.41 26.64 -16.17
C PRO A 273 8.20 27.94 -16.12
N ALA A 274 9.21 28.00 -15.23
CA ALA A 274 10.04 29.19 -15.01
C ALA A 274 11.52 28.81 -14.92
N ASN A 275 12.41 29.81 -15.01
CA ASN A 275 13.86 29.64 -14.87
C ASN A 275 14.44 28.47 -15.70
N GLN A 276 13.96 28.34 -16.95
CA GLN A 276 14.35 27.20 -17.78
C GLN A 276 15.83 27.26 -18.17
N THR A 277 16.52 26.12 -18.05
CA THR A 277 17.92 25.92 -18.39
C THR A 277 18.10 24.60 -19.13
N LEU A 278 19.11 24.50 -20.00
CA LEU A 278 19.47 23.25 -20.65
C LEU A 278 20.95 22.94 -20.40
N GLN A 279 21.18 21.77 -19.84
CA GLN A 279 22.48 21.12 -19.77
C GLN A 279 22.50 19.95 -20.76
N VAL A 280 23.69 19.57 -21.22
CA VAL A 280 23.89 18.30 -21.89
C VAL A 280 24.99 17.60 -21.11
N ALA A 281 24.60 16.55 -20.39
CA ALA A 281 25.49 15.85 -19.47
C ALA A 281 26.52 15.04 -20.26
N LEU A 282 27.72 14.88 -19.71
CA LEU A 282 28.85 14.23 -20.39
C LEU A 282 29.24 15.00 -21.67
N HIS A 283 29.13 16.32 -21.58
CA HIS A 283 29.58 17.34 -22.52
C HIS A 283 29.95 18.57 -21.70
N ASP A 284 29.05 19.06 -20.86
CA ASP A 284 29.26 20.28 -20.07
C ASP A 284 30.33 20.15 -18.96
N ASP A 285 30.98 19.00 -18.82
CA ASP A 285 31.96 18.63 -17.81
C ASP A 285 33.42 18.72 -18.28
N ASP A 286 33.75 18.27 -19.50
CA ASP A 286 35.07 18.48 -20.13
C ASP A 286 35.01 19.18 -21.52
N ASP A 287 33.81 19.64 -21.91
CA ASP A 287 33.47 20.19 -23.23
C ASP A 287 33.57 19.17 -24.37
N GLN A 288 33.42 17.85 -24.10
CA GLN A 288 33.45 16.74 -25.07
C GLN A 288 32.52 15.58 -24.66
N ILE A 289 32.18 14.66 -25.58
CA ILE A 289 31.38 13.43 -25.32
C ILE A 289 32.23 12.22 -25.71
N LEU A 290 32.58 11.33 -24.78
CA LEU A 290 33.39 10.11 -25.01
C LEU A 290 32.56 8.82 -25.25
N VAL A 291 33.23 7.69 -25.44
CA VAL A 291 32.57 6.39 -25.69
C VAL A 291 31.67 5.97 -24.56
N GLU A 292 32.17 5.84 -23.34
CA GLU A 292 31.36 5.38 -22.22
C GLU A 292 30.13 6.29 -22.03
N ASP A 293 30.29 7.58 -22.32
CA ASP A 293 29.22 8.58 -22.30
C ASP A 293 28.13 8.31 -23.35
N ALA A 294 28.52 7.98 -24.58
CA ALA A 294 27.63 7.72 -25.70
C ALA A 294 27.14 6.26 -25.81
N GLN A 295 27.79 5.29 -25.13
CA GLN A 295 27.29 3.92 -24.99
C GLN A 295 25.92 3.93 -24.28
N THR A 296 25.71 4.88 -23.37
CA THR A 296 24.37 5.41 -23.06
C THR A 296 23.98 6.54 -24.02
N PRO A 297 22.70 6.72 -24.37
CA PRO A 297 22.28 7.94 -25.06
C PRO A 297 22.65 9.19 -24.25
N VAL A 298 23.40 10.13 -24.86
CA VAL A 298 23.76 11.38 -24.19
C VAL A 298 22.51 12.18 -23.88
N ILE A 299 22.48 12.77 -22.70
CA ILE A 299 21.26 13.32 -22.15
C ILE A 299 21.24 14.84 -22.33
N ALA A 300 20.37 15.30 -23.24
CA ALA A 300 19.93 16.69 -23.24
C ALA A 300 18.97 16.90 -22.06
N LYS A 301 19.50 17.49 -20.99
CA LYS A 301 18.88 17.65 -19.68
C LYS A 301 18.29 19.05 -19.52
N ILE A 302 17.00 19.19 -19.76
CA ILE A 302 16.29 20.47 -19.56
C ILE A 302 15.74 20.57 -18.13
N SER A 303 16.20 21.57 -17.39
CA SER A 303 15.75 21.88 -16.03
C SER A 303 14.87 23.12 -16.05
N TYR A 304 13.82 23.15 -15.24
CA TYR A 304 12.98 24.33 -15.04
C TYR A 304 12.15 24.17 -13.77
N ASP A 305 11.75 25.31 -13.21
CA ASP A 305 10.91 25.29 -12.04
C ASP A 305 9.49 24.84 -12.43
N ASN A 306 8.86 24.13 -11.49
CA ASN A 306 7.42 23.91 -11.45
C ASN A 306 6.83 23.04 -12.58
N TRP A 307 7.62 22.09 -13.08
CA TRP A 307 7.26 21.12 -14.12
C TRP A 307 5.95 20.34 -13.91
N LEU A 308 5.34 19.90 -15.04
CA LEU A 308 4.17 19.05 -15.09
C LEU A 308 4.19 17.92 -16.14
N PRO A 309 3.52 16.77 -15.89
CA PRO A 309 3.43 15.65 -16.85
C PRO A 309 2.79 15.98 -18.21
N GLN A 310 1.92 17.00 -18.27
CA GLN A 310 1.33 17.50 -19.52
C GLN A 310 2.24 18.46 -20.31
N ASP A 311 3.41 18.81 -19.76
CA ASP A 311 4.41 19.59 -20.49
C ASP A 311 4.96 18.77 -21.66
N ARG A 312 5.36 19.45 -22.74
CA ARG A 312 6.05 18.86 -23.89
C ARG A 312 7.32 19.62 -24.21
N LEU A 313 8.43 18.91 -24.39
CA LEU A 313 9.69 19.46 -24.88
C LEU A 313 9.63 19.45 -26.39
N LEU A 314 9.93 20.60 -26.99
CA LEU A 314 10.28 20.71 -28.41
C LEU A 314 11.78 21.00 -28.46
N LEU A 315 12.60 20.08 -29.00
CA LEU A 315 14.06 20.20 -29.07
C LEU A 315 14.61 19.75 -30.44
N SER A 316 15.57 20.47 -31.02
CA SER A 316 16.28 20.09 -32.26
C SER A 316 17.78 20.26 -32.13
N VAL A 317 18.58 19.35 -32.71
CA VAL A 317 20.06 19.41 -32.79
C VAL A 317 20.50 19.41 -34.25
N ASP A 318 21.57 20.14 -34.60
CA ASP A 318 22.24 20.09 -35.91
C ASP A 318 21.28 20.26 -37.12
N GLY A 319 20.29 21.14 -36.97
CA GLY A 319 19.26 21.39 -37.99
C GLY A 319 18.25 20.25 -38.23
N GLN A 320 18.35 19.13 -37.50
CA GLN A 320 17.44 18.00 -37.61
C GLN A 320 16.01 18.35 -37.13
N PRO A 321 14.96 17.66 -37.62
CA PRO A 321 13.57 17.96 -37.24
C PRO A 321 13.34 17.94 -35.72
N ALA A 322 12.59 18.92 -35.22
CA ALA A 322 12.35 19.07 -33.78
C ALA A 322 11.59 17.87 -33.18
N ILE A 323 12.23 17.24 -32.21
CA ILE A 323 11.69 16.19 -31.36
C ILE A 323 10.65 16.82 -30.43
N ASN A 324 9.36 16.48 -30.63
CA ASN A 324 8.25 16.94 -29.79
C ASN A 324 7.76 15.78 -28.90
N VAL A 325 8.27 15.71 -27.68
CA VAL A 325 7.98 14.65 -26.70
C VAL A 325 7.31 15.21 -25.45
N ALA A 326 6.52 14.38 -24.75
CA ALA A 326 6.03 14.76 -23.43
C ALA A 326 7.20 14.81 -22.44
N VAL A 327 7.23 15.84 -21.60
CA VAL A 327 8.18 16.01 -20.50
C VAL A 327 7.67 15.21 -19.31
N THR A 328 8.25 14.03 -19.10
CA THR A 328 7.78 13.08 -18.08
C THR A 328 8.27 13.35 -16.67
N GLN A 329 9.24 14.25 -16.51
CA GLN A 329 9.85 14.70 -15.25
C GLN A 329 10.75 15.90 -15.52
N VAL A 330 11.08 16.72 -14.51
CA VAL A 330 12.14 17.74 -14.63
C VAL A 330 13.14 17.63 -13.47
N PRO A 331 14.46 17.66 -13.74
CA PRO A 331 15.11 17.78 -15.05
C PRO A 331 14.76 16.66 -16.04
N PHE A 332 14.35 17.05 -17.25
CA PHE A 332 13.93 16.11 -18.29
C PHE A 332 15.10 15.71 -19.14
N SER A 333 15.34 14.41 -19.17
CA SER A 333 16.40 13.79 -19.93
C SER A 333 15.88 13.36 -21.29
N LEU A 334 16.17 14.11 -22.35
CA LEU A 334 15.94 13.65 -23.72
C LEU A 334 17.18 12.87 -24.20
N PRO A 335 17.10 11.54 -24.36
CA PRO A 335 18.21 10.74 -24.88
C PRO A 335 18.48 11.05 -26.35
N LEU A 336 19.71 11.46 -26.63
CA LEU A 336 20.31 11.54 -27.94
C LEU A 336 21.13 10.25 -28.14
N PRO A 337 20.61 9.22 -28.84
CA PRO A 337 21.29 7.93 -28.92
C PRO A 337 22.63 8.03 -29.66
N TYR A 338 23.56 7.09 -29.40
CA TYR A 338 24.88 7.00 -30.05
C TYR A 338 24.80 7.34 -31.55
N LYS A 339 23.84 6.76 -32.27
CA LYS A 339 23.59 6.99 -33.70
C LYS A 339 23.25 8.44 -34.09
N TYR A 340 22.46 9.14 -33.27
CA TYR A 340 22.02 10.52 -33.50
C TYR A 340 23.15 11.53 -33.26
N LEU A 341 24.03 11.23 -32.29
CA LEU A 341 25.26 11.99 -32.02
C LEU A 341 26.36 11.67 -33.04
N HIS A 342 26.54 10.39 -33.36
CA HIS A 342 27.49 9.90 -34.35
C HIS A 342 27.24 10.59 -35.69
N ASN A 343 26.01 10.61 -36.19
CA ASN A 343 25.62 11.31 -37.43
C ASN A 343 26.59 11.09 -38.63
N GLY A 344 27.27 9.93 -38.67
CA GLY A 344 28.27 9.58 -39.69
C GLY A 344 29.75 9.85 -39.34
N ASN A 345 30.09 10.27 -38.11
CA ASN A 345 31.46 10.55 -37.68
C ASN A 345 31.68 10.19 -36.19
N VAL A 346 32.67 9.32 -35.90
CA VAL A 346 33.10 8.96 -34.53
C VAL A 346 34.11 9.93 -33.91
N GLY A 347 34.77 10.80 -34.68
CA GLY A 347 35.78 11.75 -34.17
C GLY A 347 35.27 13.17 -33.90
N PRO A 348 36.16 14.08 -33.43
CA PRO A 348 35.83 15.43 -32.93
C PRO A 348 35.00 16.34 -33.86
N LYS A 349 33.98 17.05 -33.31
CA LYS A 349 33.09 18.02 -34.02
C LYS A 349 32.26 18.92 -33.06
N THR A 350 31.61 20.00 -33.55
CA THR A 350 30.75 20.95 -32.77
C THR A 350 29.41 21.29 -33.48
N VAL A 351 28.25 21.31 -32.79
CA VAL A 351 26.89 21.56 -33.38
C VAL A 351 25.88 22.31 -32.46
N PRO A 352 24.87 23.03 -33.01
CA PRO A 352 23.86 23.77 -32.21
C PRO A 352 22.58 22.97 -31.86
N LEU A 353 21.93 23.34 -30.76
CA LEU A 353 20.72 22.77 -30.17
C LEU A 353 19.72 23.88 -29.77
N LEU A 354 18.45 23.76 -30.15
CA LEU A 354 17.36 24.70 -29.82
C LEU A 354 16.25 24.02 -29.00
N TRP A 355 15.62 24.71 -28.04
CA TRP A 355 14.54 24.12 -27.21
C TRP A 355 13.48 25.10 -26.65
N GLN A 356 12.30 24.58 -26.29
CA GLN A 356 11.24 25.26 -25.51
C GLN A 356 10.28 24.26 -24.83
N ILE A 357 9.54 24.71 -23.80
CA ILE A 357 8.50 23.92 -23.12
C ILE A 357 7.10 24.32 -23.57
N GLN A 358 6.22 23.36 -23.77
CA GLN A 358 4.80 23.56 -24.06
C GLN A 358 3.94 22.97 -22.93
N ARG A 359 3.27 23.81 -22.12
CA ARG A 359 2.27 23.38 -21.13
C ARG A 359 0.87 23.56 -21.71
N ASN A 360 0.10 22.48 -21.86
CA ASN A 360 -1.22 22.51 -22.49
C ASN A 360 -1.18 23.20 -23.88
N LYS A 361 -1.71 24.43 -23.99
CA LYS A 361 -1.76 25.25 -25.21
C LYS A 361 -0.76 26.41 -25.22
N LEU A 362 0.12 26.52 -24.21
CA LEU A 362 1.02 27.66 -23.99
C LEU A 362 2.49 27.24 -24.11
N PHE A 363 3.34 28.15 -24.61
CA PHE A 363 4.77 27.94 -24.80
C PHE A 363 5.59 28.83 -23.84
N HIS A 364 6.62 28.23 -23.24
CA HIS A 364 7.43 28.77 -22.15
C HIS A 364 8.92 28.45 -22.37
N PRO A 365 9.79 29.46 -22.60
CA PRO A 365 9.44 30.82 -23.03
C PRO A 365 8.74 30.84 -24.41
N LYS A 366 8.21 31.99 -24.82
CA LYS A 366 7.48 32.15 -26.11
C LYS A 366 8.35 32.04 -27.37
N THR A 367 9.68 31.97 -27.21
CA THR A 367 10.67 31.88 -28.29
C THR A 367 11.75 30.87 -27.86
N PRO A 368 12.15 29.90 -28.70
CA PRO A 368 13.14 28.89 -28.31
C PRO A 368 14.52 29.44 -27.92
N THR A 369 15.20 28.73 -27.03
CA THR A 369 16.54 29.06 -26.50
C THR A 369 17.62 28.19 -27.16
N PRO A 370 18.80 28.75 -27.55
CA PRO A 370 19.90 28.01 -28.19
C PRO A 370 21.04 27.55 -27.23
N LYS A 371 21.85 26.57 -27.66
CA LYS A 371 23.10 26.06 -27.02
C LYS A 371 23.96 25.25 -28.02
N ASP A 372 25.29 25.15 -27.85
CA ASP A 372 26.21 24.34 -28.71
C ASP A 372 26.79 23.07 -27.99
N LEU A 373 27.33 22.08 -28.74
CA LEU A 373 27.80 20.74 -28.29
C LEU A 373 28.98 20.13 -29.07
N ASN A 374 29.91 19.40 -28.41
CA ASN A 374 31.11 18.71 -28.95
C ASN A 374 31.17 17.18 -28.68
N ILE A 375 31.81 16.33 -29.53
CA ILE A 375 31.77 14.82 -29.45
C ILE A 375 33.02 14.07 -30.00
N ASP A 376 33.54 12.98 -29.37
CA ASP A 376 34.65 12.07 -29.82
C ASP A 376 34.64 10.61 -29.22
N LEU A 377 34.71 9.50 -29.98
CA LEU A 377 34.23 8.16 -29.56
C LEU A 377 35.16 6.90 -29.80
N ASP A 378 36.35 6.78 -29.17
CA ASP A 378 37.28 5.59 -29.19
C ASP A 378 37.36 4.66 -27.92
N SER A 379 37.61 3.33 -28.04
CA SER A 379 37.57 2.31 -26.93
C SER A 379 38.55 1.09 -27.01
N PRO A 380 38.89 0.38 -25.90
CA PRO A 380 39.81 -0.78 -25.88
C PRO A 380 39.43 -1.98 -26.78
N LEU A 381 38.14 -2.30 -26.82
CA LEU A 381 37.49 -3.30 -27.68
C LEU A 381 36.43 -2.61 -28.56
N PRO A 382 36.21 -3.05 -29.82
CA PRO A 382 35.26 -2.38 -30.74
C PRO A 382 33.80 -2.46 -30.29
N ILE A 383 33.01 -1.47 -30.72
CA ILE A 383 31.61 -1.24 -30.32
C ILE A 383 30.72 -1.09 -31.56
N ASP A 384 29.49 -1.60 -31.49
CA ASP A 384 28.48 -1.51 -32.55
C ASP A 384 27.60 -0.25 -32.37
N PRO A 385 27.50 0.68 -33.35
CA PRO A 385 26.74 1.92 -33.19
C PRO A 385 25.22 1.75 -33.11
N ASP A 386 24.68 0.58 -33.50
CA ASP A 386 23.27 0.20 -33.32
C ASP A 386 23.04 -0.65 -32.06
N ASN A 387 24.10 -1.20 -31.45
CA ASN A 387 24.05 -1.93 -30.17
C ASN A 387 25.35 -1.73 -29.34
N PRO A 388 25.56 -0.56 -28.73
CA PRO A 388 26.88 -0.18 -28.21
C PRO A 388 27.29 -0.85 -26.88
N GLY A 389 26.50 -1.79 -26.36
CA GLY A 389 26.64 -2.31 -25.00
C GLY A 389 26.08 -1.31 -23.97
N LEU A 390 26.44 -1.48 -22.70
CA LEU A 390 26.08 -0.58 -21.60
C LEU A 390 27.33 -0.22 -20.78
N PRO A 391 27.44 1.01 -20.24
CA PRO A 391 28.53 1.42 -19.35
C PRO A 391 28.69 0.47 -18.16
N GLY A 392 29.93 0.11 -17.85
CA GLY A 392 30.29 -0.85 -16.80
C GLY A 392 29.65 -2.26 -16.92
N PHE A 393 28.89 -2.58 -17.97
CA PHE A 393 28.30 -3.92 -18.08
C PHE A 393 29.37 -4.97 -18.37
N PRO A 394 29.09 -6.24 -18.01
CA PRO A 394 29.94 -7.34 -18.42
C PRO A 394 30.09 -7.38 -19.94
N HIS A 395 31.30 -7.15 -20.44
CA HIS A 395 31.57 -7.32 -21.86
C HIS A 395 31.41 -8.80 -22.20
N ASP A 396 30.62 -9.15 -23.22
CA ASP A 396 30.16 -10.55 -23.43
C ASP A 396 31.27 -11.58 -23.64
N LYS A 397 32.50 -11.13 -23.94
CA LYS A 397 33.71 -11.94 -24.04
C LYS A 397 34.41 -12.23 -22.69
N LEU A 398 33.90 -11.74 -21.55
CA LEU A 398 34.49 -11.90 -20.22
C LEU A 398 33.67 -12.88 -19.35
N LEU A 399 34.33 -13.88 -18.78
CA LEU A 399 33.71 -14.98 -18.00
C LEU A 399 33.58 -14.61 -16.51
N PRO A 400 32.63 -15.21 -15.76
CA PRO A 400 32.54 -15.02 -14.30
C PRO A 400 33.62 -15.82 -13.55
N VAL A 401 33.93 -15.37 -12.33
CA VAL A 401 34.81 -16.10 -11.39
C VAL A 401 34.06 -17.24 -10.68
N THR A 402 34.77 -18.19 -10.08
CA THR A 402 34.20 -19.18 -9.14
C THR A 402 34.85 -19.03 -7.77
N VAL A 403 34.05 -18.95 -6.70
CA VAL A 403 34.49 -18.67 -5.32
C VAL A 403 34.28 -19.89 -4.43
N GLN A 404 35.22 -20.20 -3.53
CA GLN A 404 35.19 -21.43 -2.72
C GLN A 404 35.64 -21.20 -1.27
N GLY A 405 34.74 -21.47 -0.32
CA GLY A 405 35.01 -21.48 1.13
C GLY A 405 35.77 -22.73 1.60
N THR A 406 36.24 -22.70 2.85
CA THR A 406 37.19 -23.69 3.39
C THR A 406 36.53 -24.91 4.05
N VAL A 407 35.27 -24.80 4.47
CA VAL A 407 34.50 -25.86 5.16
C VAL A 407 33.28 -26.28 4.35
N THR A 408 32.58 -25.33 3.74
CA THR A 408 31.40 -25.54 2.88
C THR A 408 31.85 -26.05 1.51
N THR A 409 31.46 -27.28 1.16
CA THR A 409 31.85 -27.93 -0.11
C THR A 409 31.07 -27.47 -1.33
N ASP A 410 30.01 -26.68 -1.14
CA ASP A 410 29.24 -26.09 -2.23
C ASP A 410 29.96 -24.82 -2.75
N PRO A 411 30.22 -24.69 -4.06
CA PRO A 411 30.83 -23.49 -4.61
C PRO A 411 29.90 -22.28 -4.41
N ASN A 412 30.51 -21.12 -4.18
CA ASN A 412 29.86 -19.83 -3.97
C ASN A 412 28.91 -19.77 -2.74
N LYS A 413 29.19 -20.52 -1.67
CA LYS A 413 28.50 -20.39 -0.38
C LYS A 413 29.50 -20.23 0.76
N ILE A 414 29.26 -19.24 1.61
CA ILE A 414 30.07 -18.94 2.79
C ILE A 414 29.15 -18.90 4.02
N ARG A 415 29.56 -19.57 5.08
CA ARG A 415 28.89 -19.59 6.38
C ARG A 415 29.86 -19.10 7.44
N ALA A 416 29.35 -18.78 8.63
CA ALA A 416 30.19 -18.34 9.75
C ALA A 416 31.36 -19.29 10.11
N GLY A 417 31.27 -20.58 9.73
CA GLY A 417 32.36 -21.55 9.90
C GLY A 417 33.45 -21.54 8.82
N ASP A 418 33.19 -20.96 7.64
CA ASP A 418 34.16 -20.88 6.52
C ASP A 418 35.23 -19.80 6.74
N LEU A 419 34.92 -18.81 7.58
CA LEU A 419 35.74 -17.62 7.85
C LEU A 419 36.93 -17.88 8.79
N ALA A 420 37.25 -19.17 9.04
CA ALA A 420 38.43 -19.58 9.79
C ALA A 420 39.74 -19.48 8.97
N ALA A 421 39.66 -19.27 7.65
CA ALA A 421 40.79 -19.06 6.74
C ALA A 421 40.31 -18.42 5.41
N ASP A 422 41.25 -17.95 4.58
CA ASP A 422 41.03 -17.29 3.29
C ASP A 422 40.16 -18.11 2.31
N VAL A 423 39.46 -17.39 1.43
CA VAL A 423 38.53 -17.90 0.41
C VAL A 423 39.16 -17.78 -1.00
N ASP A 424 39.06 -18.82 -1.82
CA ASP A 424 39.66 -18.87 -3.17
C ASP A 424 38.74 -18.26 -4.26
N ALA A 425 39.31 -17.62 -5.31
CA ALA A 425 38.57 -17.18 -6.51
C ALA A 425 39.36 -17.38 -7.84
N LYS A 426 38.72 -17.89 -8.92
CA LYS A 426 39.40 -18.36 -10.17
C LYS A 426 38.62 -18.08 -11.48
N VAL A 427 39.29 -17.79 -12.61
CA VAL A 427 38.69 -17.56 -13.96
C VAL A 427 39.66 -17.70 -15.16
N LEU A 428 39.17 -17.98 -16.39
CA LEU A 428 39.96 -18.11 -17.63
C LEU A 428 40.10 -16.77 -18.40
N ILE A 429 41.23 -16.55 -19.08
CA ILE A 429 41.53 -15.35 -19.90
C ILE A 429 40.63 -15.20 -21.17
N TYR A 430 40.52 -13.97 -21.67
CA TYR A 430 39.61 -13.53 -22.74
C TYR A 430 40.26 -13.32 -24.13
N GLU A 431 39.44 -13.23 -25.18
CA GLU A 431 39.88 -12.99 -26.56
C GLU A 431 40.15 -11.50 -26.85
N GLY A 432 41.19 -11.21 -27.64
CA GLY A 432 41.49 -9.85 -28.11
C GLY A 432 42.34 -9.02 -27.15
N PHE A 433 42.96 -9.68 -26.16
CA PHE A 433 43.86 -9.04 -25.20
C PHE A 433 45.06 -8.38 -25.89
N LYS A 434 45.53 -7.28 -25.29
CA LYS A 434 46.68 -6.47 -25.73
C LYS A 434 47.65 -6.29 -24.56
N THR A 435 48.96 -6.26 -24.84
CA THR A 435 49.98 -5.96 -23.84
C THR A 435 49.70 -4.63 -23.15
N GLY A 436 49.84 -4.58 -21.82
CA GLY A 436 49.57 -3.38 -21.02
C GLY A 436 48.14 -3.25 -20.48
N GLN A 437 47.26 -4.22 -20.73
CA GLN A 437 45.96 -4.32 -20.04
C GLN A 437 46.14 -4.90 -18.61
N VAL A 438 45.27 -4.50 -17.68
CA VAL A 438 45.32 -4.91 -16.26
C VAL A 438 44.00 -5.54 -15.83
N VAL A 439 44.03 -6.62 -15.05
CA VAL A 439 42.88 -7.32 -14.47
C VAL A 439 42.88 -7.19 -12.94
N SER A 440 41.77 -6.77 -12.35
CA SER A 440 41.63 -6.60 -10.89
C SER A 440 40.32 -7.17 -10.38
N LEU A 441 40.35 -7.94 -9.28
CA LEU A 441 39.24 -8.62 -8.61
C LEU A 441 38.59 -7.73 -7.54
N TYR A 442 37.27 -7.76 -7.46
CA TYR A 442 36.46 -7.02 -6.50
C TYR A 442 35.44 -7.94 -5.82
N VAL A 443 35.22 -7.73 -4.52
CA VAL A 443 34.18 -8.37 -3.70
C VAL A 443 33.27 -7.26 -3.16
N GLU A 444 31.97 -7.30 -3.44
CA GLU A 444 31.00 -6.22 -3.16
C GLU A 444 31.48 -4.83 -3.66
N GLY A 445 32.24 -4.81 -4.76
CA GLY A 445 32.84 -3.59 -5.31
C GLY A 445 34.06 -3.07 -4.54
N VAL A 446 34.44 -3.69 -3.42
CA VAL A 446 35.72 -3.45 -2.74
C VAL A 446 36.81 -4.21 -3.50
N ALA A 447 37.86 -3.51 -3.92
CA ALA A 447 39.03 -4.15 -4.54
C ALA A 447 39.66 -5.12 -3.55
N VAL A 448 39.83 -6.38 -3.96
CA VAL A 448 40.62 -7.34 -3.18
C VAL A 448 42.08 -6.88 -3.25
N PRO A 449 42.77 -6.64 -2.12
CA PRO A 449 44.12 -6.09 -2.14
C PRO A 449 45.07 -6.93 -3.00
N GLU A 450 45.99 -6.25 -3.69
CA GLU A 450 47.13 -6.90 -4.33
C GLU A 450 47.99 -7.61 -3.27
N ASP A 451 48.54 -8.78 -3.59
CA ASP A 451 49.52 -9.44 -2.73
C ASP A 451 50.75 -8.53 -2.58
N PRO A 452 51.23 -8.20 -1.36
CA PRO A 452 52.37 -7.30 -1.17
C PRO A 452 53.69 -7.79 -1.82
N ALA A 453 53.78 -9.07 -2.19
CA ALA A 453 54.90 -9.64 -2.95
C ALA A 453 54.63 -9.76 -4.47
N ASN A 454 53.48 -9.29 -4.95
CA ASN A 454 52.96 -9.40 -6.32
C ASN A 454 53.04 -10.84 -6.88
N THR A 455 52.68 -11.83 -6.06
CA THR A 455 52.72 -13.23 -6.44
C THR A 455 51.50 -13.57 -7.29
N ARG A 456 51.67 -13.84 -8.59
CA ARG A 456 50.61 -14.40 -9.45
C ARG A 456 49.93 -15.59 -8.73
N GLY A 457 48.61 -15.52 -8.52
CA GLY A 457 47.85 -16.50 -7.75
C GLY A 457 47.49 -16.09 -6.32
N LYS A 458 47.88 -14.90 -5.86
CA LYS A 458 47.55 -14.34 -4.53
C LYS A 458 47.02 -12.92 -4.63
N GLY A 459 46.18 -12.52 -3.67
CA GLY A 459 45.54 -11.21 -3.67
C GLY A 459 44.59 -11.06 -4.86
N GLY A 460 44.36 -9.81 -5.29
CA GLY A 460 43.32 -9.47 -6.27
C GLY A 460 43.76 -8.92 -7.64
N VAL A 461 45.04 -8.83 -8.01
CA VAL A 461 45.46 -8.12 -9.24
C VAL A 461 46.34 -8.98 -10.17
N TRP A 462 46.23 -8.76 -11.49
CA TRP A 462 47.00 -9.44 -12.54
C TRP A 462 47.22 -8.53 -13.77
N THR A 463 48.46 -8.25 -14.13
CA THR A 463 48.81 -7.40 -15.30
C THR A 463 49.26 -8.24 -16.50
N MET A 464 48.81 -7.87 -17.72
CA MET A 464 49.15 -8.57 -18.96
C MET A 464 50.52 -8.12 -19.50
N ASP A 465 51.53 -8.98 -19.40
CA ASP A 465 52.88 -8.73 -19.92
C ASP A 465 53.09 -9.26 -21.35
N GLY A 466 52.15 -10.05 -21.88
CA GLY A 466 52.20 -10.62 -23.22
C GLY A 466 52.80 -12.03 -23.29
N THR A 467 53.11 -12.64 -22.15
CA THR A 467 53.43 -14.08 -22.05
C THR A 467 52.18 -14.95 -21.96
N GLU A 468 51.01 -14.35 -21.74
CA GLU A 468 49.73 -15.05 -21.64
C GLU A 468 49.33 -15.76 -22.94
N THR A 469 48.64 -16.89 -22.80
CA THR A 469 48.07 -17.66 -23.90
C THR A 469 46.58 -17.86 -23.67
N ALA A 470 45.81 -18.22 -24.70
CA ALA A 470 44.36 -18.41 -24.60
C ALA A 470 43.89 -19.52 -23.62
N THR A 471 44.81 -20.26 -22.98
CA THR A 471 44.51 -21.28 -21.96
C THR A 471 44.93 -20.89 -20.54
N THR A 472 45.40 -19.67 -20.31
CA THR A 472 45.87 -19.20 -18.98
C THR A 472 44.69 -19.00 -18.00
N MET A 473 44.79 -19.64 -16.83
CA MET A 473 43.85 -19.51 -15.71
C MET A 473 44.36 -18.47 -14.69
N LEU A 474 43.54 -17.48 -14.38
CA LEU A 474 43.76 -16.45 -13.38
C LEU A 474 43.25 -16.97 -12.02
N THR A 475 43.99 -16.70 -10.93
CA THR A 475 43.71 -17.20 -9.58
C THR A 475 44.00 -16.12 -8.54
N PHE A 476 43.15 -16.05 -7.52
CA PHE A 476 43.09 -14.98 -6.52
C PHE A 476 42.69 -15.55 -5.14
N THR A 477 42.94 -14.78 -4.08
CA THR A 477 42.61 -15.14 -2.68
C THR A 477 41.95 -13.97 -1.94
N ILE A 478 40.92 -14.23 -1.14
CA ILE A 478 40.08 -13.23 -0.44
C ILE A 478 40.16 -13.47 1.07
N ALA A 479 40.52 -12.44 1.84
CA ALA A 479 40.63 -12.51 3.30
C ALA A 479 39.25 -12.55 3.99
N PRO A 480 39.08 -13.25 5.13
CA PRO A 480 37.81 -13.37 5.84
C PRO A 480 37.14 -12.03 6.17
N GLU A 481 37.92 -11.01 6.55
CA GLU A 481 37.42 -9.70 6.98
C GLU A 481 36.69 -8.96 5.85
N ILE A 482 37.05 -9.22 4.59
CA ILE A 482 36.38 -8.65 3.40
C ILE A 482 34.97 -9.26 3.26
N ILE A 483 34.83 -10.55 3.58
CA ILE A 483 33.54 -11.24 3.58
C ILE A 483 32.72 -10.86 4.83
N GLU A 484 33.36 -10.69 6.00
CA GLU A 484 32.68 -10.22 7.22
C GLU A 484 32.11 -8.80 7.07
N ALA A 485 32.86 -7.90 6.41
CA ALA A 485 32.40 -6.55 6.10
C ALA A 485 31.15 -6.50 5.21
N SER A 486 30.87 -7.57 4.46
CA SER A 486 29.66 -7.72 3.64
C SER A 486 28.41 -8.05 4.48
N GLY A 487 28.57 -8.40 5.76
CA GLY A 487 27.45 -8.69 6.67
C GLY A 487 26.59 -9.88 6.22
N ASN A 488 25.29 -9.79 6.44
CA ASN A 488 24.33 -10.79 5.97
C ASN A 488 23.90 -10.47 4.55
N ASN A 489 24.69 -10.93 3.58
CA ASN A 489 24.42 -10.73 2.18
C ASN A 489 24.46 -12.07 1.41
N PRO A 490 23.31 -12.69 1.11
CA PRO A 490 23.26 -13.89 0.29
C PRO A 490 23.57 -13.64 -1.20
N LEU A 491 23.87 -12.39 -1.59
CA LEU A 491 24.15 -11.95 -2.95
C LEU A 491 25.52 -11.24 -3.06
N THR A 492 26.47 -11.53 -2.16
CA THR A 492 27.84 -10.95 -2.18
C THR A 492 28.49 -11.17 -3.54
N LYS A 493 28.71 -10.10 -4.30
CA LYS A 493 29.13 -10.16 -5.70
C LYS A 493 30.65 -10.17 -5.85
N VAL A 494 31.16 -11.04 -6.72
CA VAL A 494 32.60 -11.10 -7.04
C VAL A 494 32.82 -11.00 -8.55
N HIS A 495 33.67 -10.07 -9.01
CA HIS A 495 33.92 -9.79 -10.44
C HIS A 495 35.31 -9.20 -10.69
N TYR A 496 35.68 -8.95 -11.97
CA TYR A 496 36.92 -8.26 -12.35
C TYR A 496 36.76 -7.25 -13.50
N ASN A 497 37.72 -6.31 -13.64
CA ASN A 497 37.76 -5.26 -14.68
C ASN A 497 39.00 -5.37 -15.61
N VAL A 498 39.03 -4.64 -16.74
CA VAL A 498 40.07 -4.59 -17.79
C VAL A 498 40.25 -3.17 -18.37
N THR A 499 41.45 -2.57 -18.34
CA THR A 499 41.71 -1.13 -18.70
C THR A 499 42.75 -0.89 -19.82
N HIS A 500 42.91 0.36 -20.32
CA HIS A 500 43.96 0.78 -21.28
C HIS A 500 44.42 2.27 -21.12
N SER A 501 45.16 2.84 -22.10
CA SER A 501 45.84 4.15 -21.98
C SER A 501 45.54 5.25 -23.03
N LEU A 502 44.58 5.10 -23.95
CA LEU A 502 44.27 6.15 -24.96
C LEU A 502 43.33 7.23 -24.42
N ASN A 503 42.31 6.78 -23.71
CA ASN A 503 41.38 7.50 -22.87
C ASN A 503 40.99 6.54 -21.73
N GLU A 504 40.07 6.94 -20.85
CA GLU A 504 39.84 6.24 -19.57
C GLU A 504 38.91 5.01 -19.68
N ASN A 505 38.40 4.69 -20.88
CA ASN A 505 37.45 3.60 -21.14
C ASN A 505 37.99 2.21 -20.75
N PHE A 506 37.12 1.37 -20.17
CA PHE A 506 37.44 0.02 -19.67
C PHE A 506 36.32 -1.01 -19.93
N ASN A 507 36.56 -2.30 -19.61
CA ASN A 507 35.57 -3.39 -19.74
C ASN A 507 35.51 -4.26 -18.46
N ARG A 508 34.35 -4.86 -18.15
CA ARG A 508 34.09 -5.60 -16.89
C ARG A 508 33.64 -7.05 -17.12
N SER A 509 33.84 -7.94 -16.15
CA SER A 509 33.39 -9.34 -16.15
C SER A 509 31.96 -9.52 -15.62
N LYS A 510 31.39 -10.72 -15.80
CA LYS A 510 30.12 -11.10 -15.16
C LYS A 510 30.35 -11.29 -13.65
N ASP A 511 29.37 -10.87 -12.85
CA ASP A 511 29.36 -11.10 -11.40
C ASP A 511 29.12 -12.59 -11.08
N GLN A 512 29.82 -13.08 -10.07
CA GLN A 512 29.50 -14.31 -9.36
C GLN A 512 28.85 -13.95 -8.02
N GLU A 513 27.60 -14.37 -7.82
CA GLU A 513 26.91 -14.23 -6.53
C GLU A 513 27.43 -15.28 -5.54
N VAL A 514 27.69 -14.86 -4.30
CA VAL A 514 28.20 -15.67 -3.19
C VAL A 514 27.29 -15.48 -1.98
N ASP A 515 26.85 -16.58 -1.37
CA ASP A 515 25.85 -16.56 -0.31
C ASP A 515 26.51 -16.42 1.09
N VAL A 516 26.35 -15.28 1.79
CA VAL A 516 27.00 -14.94 3.10
C VAL A 516 25.98 -14.62 4.21
N PHE A 517 26.20 -15.06 5.46
CA PHE A 517 25.24 -14.90 6.58
C PHE A 517 25.86 -14.89 8.01
N LEU A 518 25.64 -13.82 8.81
CA LEU A 518 26.39 -13.43 10.04
C LEU A 518 25.58 -12.90 11.31
N VAL A 519 24.76 -11.81 11.31
CA VAL A 519 24.18 -11.04 12.50
C VAL A 519 22.74 -10.36 12.32
N PRO A 520 21.89 -9.98 13.35
CA PRO A 520 20.49 -9.39 13.25
C PRO A 520 20.11 -7.99 13.95
N VAL A 521 18.88 -7.38 13.76
CA VAL A 521 18.46 -5.91 14.03
C VAL A 521 17.01 -5.63 14.66
N THR A 522 16.67 -4.43 15.23
CA THR A 522 15.36 -4.01 15.90
C THR A 522 14.88 -2.49 15.82
N ILE A 523 13.58 -2.13 16.12
CA ILE A 523 12.95 -0.74 16.10
C ILE A 523 11.83 -0.47 17.17
N PRO A 524 11.27 0.77 17.34
CA PRO A 524 10.24 1.09 18.37
C PRO A 524 8.93 0.29 18.30
N LYS A 525 8.23 0.17 19.45
CA LYS A 525 7.00 -0.62 19.57
C LYS A 525 5.73 0.26 19.56
N PRO A 526 4.71 -0.08 18.74
CA PRO A 526 3.39 0.55 18.80
C PRO A 526 2.57 0.00 19.98
N LYS A 527 1.60 0.77 20.47
CA LYS A 527 0.71 0.38 21.59
C LYS A 527 -0.75 0.73 21.35
N PHE A 528 -1.65 -0.22 21.58
CA PHE A 528 -3.10 0.01 21.54
C PHE A 528 -3.59 0.86 22.72
N LEU A 529 -4.52 1.78 22.42
CA LEU A 529 -5.15 2.64 23.43
C LEU A 529 -6.53 2.10 23.86
N HIS A 530 -7.04 2.62 24.98
CA HIS A 530 -8.42 2.46 25.47
C HIS A 530 -8.91 1.04 25.87
N THR A 531 -8.01 0.15 26.31
CA THR A 531 -8.38 -1.19 26.85
C THR A 531 -9.15 -1.14 28.19
N VAL A 532 -9.92 -2.19 28.48
CA VAL A 532 -10.58 -2.49 29.77
C VAL A 532 -10.10 -3.84 30.32
N ASP A 533 -10.23 -4.08 31.63
CA ASP A 533 -9.73 -5.29 32.29
C ASP A 533 -10.88 -6.27 32.60
N ASP A 534 -10.80 -7.48 32.05
CA ASP A 534 -11.80 -8.56 32.16
C ASP A 534 -11.24 -9.73 33.01
N LEU A 535 -10.60 -9.39 34.13
CA LEU A 535 -9.93 -10.27 35.11
C LEU A 535 -8.73 -11.10 34.60
N ASP A 536 -8.55 -11.18 33.27
CA ASP A 536 -7.41 -11.81 32.57
C ASP A 536 -6.38 -10.78 32.06
N GLY A 537 -6.55 -9.48 32.32
CA GLY A 537 -5.64 -8.40 31.92
C GLY A 537 -6.16 -7.49 30.79
N PRO A 538 -5.30 -6.57 30.27
CA PRO A 538 -5.71 -5.49 29.37
C PRO A 538 -6.33 -6.01 28.07
N THR A 539 -7.63 -5.78 27.92
CA THR A 539 -8.47 -6.35 26.88
C THR A 539 -9.09 -5.23 26.04
N LEU A 540 -8.96 -5.34 24.72
CA LEU A 540 -9.72 -4.52 23.78
C LEU A 540 -11.16 -5.05 23.75
N GLY A 541 -12.11 -4.19 24.12
CA GLY A 541 -13.54 -4.47 24.19
C GLY A 541 -14.36 -3.36 23.51
N CYS A 542 -15.68 -3.35 23.69
CA CYS A 542 -16.60 -2.47 22.95
C CYS A 542 -16.28 -0.96 23.14
N ILE A 543 -15.67 -0.61 24.26
CA ILE A 543 -15.32 0.76 24.65
C ILE A 543 -13.97 1.25 24.08
N SER A 544 -13.14 0.33 23.60
CA SER A 544 -11.78 0.64 23.10
C SER A 544 -11.76 1.32 21.73
N ILE A 545 -12.92 1.37 21.09
CA ILE A 545 -13.12 1.74 19.69
C ILE A 545 -13.34 3.25 19.59
N LYS A 546 -12.73 3.90 18.59
CA LYS A 546 -12.72 5.36 18.45
C LYS A 546 -13.16 5.75 17.05
N ASP A 547 -13.77 6.92 16.94
CA ASP A 547 -14.28 7.46 15.68
C ASP A 547 -13.24 8.36 15.02
N ASP A 548 -12.78 7.97 13.83
CA ASP A 548 -12.00 8.83 12.93
C ASP A 548 -12.83 9.20 11.70
N SER A 549 -12.89 10.48 11.36
CA SER A 549 -13.79 10.92 10.30
C SER A 549 -13.37 10.56 8.87
N LEU A 550 -12.15 10.05 8.63
CA LEU A 550 -11.72 9.58 7.29
C LEU A 550 -11.55 8.05 7.20
N LEU A 551 -11.19 7.39 8.30
CA LEU A 551 -10.99 5.93 8.38
C LEU A 551 -12.13 5.18 9.10
N GLY A 552 -13.12 5.90 9.61
CA GLY A 552 -14.25 5.36 10.36
C GLY A 552 -13.85 4.88 11.75
N LYS A 553 -14.45 3.77 12.18
CA LYS A 553 -14.15 3.17 13.48
C LYS A 553 -12.75 2.54 13.48
N VAL A 554 -11.89 3.05 14.34
CA VAL A 554 -10.49 2.67 14.44
C VAL A 554 -10.17 2.28 15.88
N ILE A 555 -9.22 1.34 16.03
CA ILE A 555 -8.43 1.31 17.26
C ILE A 555 -7.28 2.29 17.03
N GLU A 556 -7.26 3.35 17.83
CA GLU A 556 -6.14 4.28 17.83
C GLU A 556 -4.94 3.60 18.49
N VAL A 557 -3.85 3.58 17.75
CA VAL A 557 -2.58 2.98 18.16
C VAL A 557 -1.59 4.10 18.26
N GLU A 558 -1.09 4.32 19.47
CA GLU A 558 -0.01 5.27 19.70
C GLU A 558 1.30 4.64 19.22
N VAL A 559 2.00 5.34 18.34
CA VAL A 559 3.42 5.11 18.08
C VAL A 559 4.16 6.21 18.82
N PRO A 560 4.86 5.89 19.93
CA PRO A 560 5.64 6.88 20.66
C PRO A 560 6.69 7.54 19.74
N GLY A 561 6.84 8.86 19.86
CA GLY A 561 7.84 9.61 19.11
C GLY A 561 9.27 9.26 19.53
N GLY A 562 10.24 9.61 18.67
CA GLY A 562 11.67 9.52 19.00
C GLY A 562 12.56 8.89 17.94
N GLU A 563 12.00 8.11 17.00
CA GLU A 563 12.73 7.65 15.82
C GLU A 563 12.43 8.56 14.61
N LEU A 564 13.25 9.58 14.43
CA LEU A 564 13.06 10.61 13.39
C LEU A 564 13.22 10.05 11.97
N LYS A 565 13.89 8.92 11.76
CA LYS A 565 13.98 8.27 10.42
C LYS A 565 12.61 7.76 9.92
N LEU A 566 11.58 7.71 10.77
CA LEU A 566 10.20 7.43 10.38
C LEU A 566 9.50 8.62 9.70
N ALA A 567 10.01 9.85 9.83
CA ALA A 567 9.39 11.07 9.32
C ALA A 567 9.27 11.09 7.79
N ASN A 568 8.09 11.43 7.29
CA ASN A 568 7.72 11.52 5.88
C ASN A 568 7.89 10.21 5.08
N GLN A 569 8.21 9.10 5.75
CA GLN A 569 8.24 7.76 5.17
C GLN A 569 6.84 7.15 5.21
N GLU A 570 6.35 6.56 4.12
CA GLU A 570 5.09 5.83 4.15
C GLU A 570 5.30 4.51 4.90
N LEU A 571 4.83 4.47 6.15
CA LEU A 571 4.94 3.29 6.98
C LEU A 571 3.71 2.40 6.83
N LEU A 572 3.98 1.11 6.62
CA LEU A 572 2.98 0.06 6.46
C LEU A 572 2.80 -0.67 7.79
N PHE A 573 1.81 -0.22 8.56
CA PHE A 573 1.43 -0.84 9.81
C PHE A 573 0.49 -2.03 9.54
N VAL A 574 1.01 -3.23 9.77
CA VAL A 574 0.37 -4.50 9.49
C VAL A 574 -0.14 -5.12 10.79
N TYR A 575 -1.45 -5.03 11.00
CA TYR A 575 -2.08 -5.71 12.13
C TYR A 575 -2.03 -7.23 11.92
N GLN A 576 -2.00 -8.03 12.99
CA GLN A 576 -2.21 -9.47 12.96
C GLN A 576 -3.01 -9.99 14.17
N GLY A 577 -4.13 -10.67 13.96
CA GLY A 577 -4.90 -11.35 15.03
C GLY A 577 -4.68 -12.86 15.15
N TYR A 578 -5.01 -13.42 16.32
CA TYR A 578 -4.71 -14.79 16.79
C TYR A 578 -5.89 -15.35 17.64
N VAL A 579 -5.99 -16.68 17.85
CA VAL A 579 -7.04 -17.30 18.71
C VAL A 579 -6.75 -17.16 20.21
N ASN A 580 -7.76 -17.33 21.06
CA ASN A 580 -7.56 -17.90 22.40
C ASN A 580 -7.30 -19.41 22.32
N ASP A 581 -6.25 -19.86 23.01
CA ASP A 581 -5.98 -21.28 23.31
C ASP A 581 -6.31 -21.56 24.78
N LEU A 582 -7.14 -22.58 25.02
CA LEU A 582 -7.72 -22.95 26.33
C LEU A 582 -7.47 -24.43 26.68
N SER A 583 -6.49 -25.07 26.01
CA SER A 583 -6.31 -26.54 26.04
C SER A 583 -5.79 -27.13 27.37
N SER A 584 -5.23 -26.31 28.26
CA SER A 584 -4.80 -26.69 29.61
C SER A 584 -5.26 -25.63 30.63
N PRO A 585 -6.40 -25.82 31.32
CA PRO A 585 -6.84 -24.89 32.35
C PRO A 585 -5.78 -24.72 33.45
N PRO A 586 -5.50 -23.49 33.91
CA PRO A 586 -6.30 -22.27 33.73
C PRO A 586 -5.86 -21.34 32.59
N ASP A 587 -4.82 -21.67 31.81
CA ASP A 587 -4.10 -20.68 31.00
C ASP A 587 -4.85 -20.22 29.74
N ASN A 588 -4.86 -18.90 29.50
CA ASN A 588 -5.51 -18.22 28.37
C ASN A 588 -4.49 -17.33 27.63
N LYS A 589 -4.18 -17.62 26.35
CA LYS A 589 -3.03 -17.00 25.64
C LYS A 589 -3.17 -17.00 24.09
N PRO A 590 -2.33 -16.24 23.34
CA PRO A 590 -2.34 -16.24 21.88
C PRO A 590 -2.04 -17.63 21.28
N GLY A 591 -3.01 -18.19 20.56
CA GLY A 591 -2.87 -19.40 19.75
C GLY A 591 -2.44 -19.10 18.30
N SER A 592 -2.83 -19.95 17.35
CA SER A 592 -2.46 -19.77 15.93
C SER A 592 -2.94 -18.44 15.31
N PRO A 593 -2.14 -17.82 14.41
CA PRO A 593 -2.56 -16.63 13.68
C PRO A 593 -3.81 -16.92 12.86
N ILE A 594 -4.71 -15.96 12.84
CA ILE A 594 -5.82 -15.90 11.90
C ILE A 594 -5.18 -15.61 10.54
N PRO A 595 -5.27 -16.51 9.53
CA PRO A 595 -4.71 -16.23 8.21
C PRO A 595 -5.15 -14.85 7.73
N GLY A 596 -4.34 -14.15 6.92
CA GLY A 596 -4.70 -12.88 6.28
C GLY A 596 -5.14 -11.69 7.15
N ASN A 597 -5.22 -11.79 8.48
CA ASN A 597 -5.77 -10.77 9.39
C ASN A 597 -4.77 -9.80 10.01
N THR A 598 -3.81 -9.12 9.38
CA THR A 598 -3.54 -8.57 8.04
C THR A 598 -4.55 -7.57 7.43
N VAL A 599 -4.70 -6.41 8.10
CA VAL A 599 -4.79 -5.11 7.36
C VAL A 599 -3.44 -4.44 7.36
N THR A 600 -3.11 -3.80 6.24
CA THR A 600 -2.00 -2.86 6.14
C THR A 600 -2.55 -1.44 6.12
N VAL A 601 -2.08 -0.60 7.03
CA VAL A 601 -2.49 0.80 7.15
C VAL A 601 -1.30 1.69 6.84
N LYS A 602 -1.55 2.67 5.98
CA LYS A 602 -0.56 3.64 5.54
C LYS A 602 -0.63 4.86 6.46
N LYS A 603 0.50 5.18 7.12
CA LYS A 603 0.68 6.46 7.81
C LYS A 603 2.03 7.02 7.40
N THR A 604 1.99 8.24 6.88
CA THR A 604 3.17 9.06 6.60
C THR A 604 3.20 10.14 7.69
N PRO A 605 3.96 9.96 8.78
CA PRO A 605 4.00 10.93 9.87
C PRO A 605 4.86 12.14 9.45
N SER A 606 4.36 13.35 9.63
CA SER A 606 5.15 14.57 9.46
C SER A 606 6.36 14.62 10.40
N THR A 607 7.32 15.51 10.15
CA THR A 607 8.50 15.69 11.03
C THR A 607 8.12 16.08 12.47
N VAL A 608 6.97 16.73 12.68
CA VAL A 608 6.43 17.03 14.01
C VAL A 608 5.86 15.77 14.65
N GLU A 609 5.03 15.03 13.91
CA GLU A 609 4.44 13.75 14.35
C GLU A 609 5.50 12.68 14.69
N ALA A 610 6.55 12.51 13.88
CA ALA A 610 7.61 11.54 14.16
C ALA A 610 8.47 11.90 15.40
N ARG A 611 8.56 13.20 15.73
CA ARG A 611 9.26 13.69 16.93
C ARG A 611 8.40 13.55 18.17
N ASP A 612 7.16 14.04 18.11
CA ASP A 612 6.30 14.21 19.29
C ASP A 612 5.41 12.98 19.56
N GLY A 613 5.36 12.04 18.61
CA GLY A 613 4.49 10.86 18.64
C GLY A 613 3.27 11.05 17.76
N PHE A 614 2.73 9.94 17.26
CA PHE A 614 1.61 9.97 16.32
C PHE A 614 0.66 8.80 16.48
N LEU A 615 -0.61 9.06 16.16
CA LEU A 615 -1.63 8.03 16.12
C LEU A 615 -1.63 7.38 14.75
N VAL A 616 -1.41 6.06 14.75
CA VAL A 616 -1.76 5.20 13.63
C VAL A 616 -3.15 4.67 13.91
N LYS A 617 -4.08 5.00 13.02
CA LYS A 617 -5.49 4.68 13.19
C LYS A 617 -5.76 3.37 12.46
N ILE A 618 -5.65 2.26 13.16
CA ILE A 618 -5.85 0.95 12.55
C ILE A 618 -7.36 0.69 12.44
N PRO A 619 -7.89 0.37 11.25
CA PRO A 619 -9.29 0.00 11.09
C PRO A 619 -9.68 -1.07 12.10
N TYR A 620 -10.70 -0.77 12.91
CA TYR A 620 -11.23 -1.68 13.93
C TYR A 620 -11.59 -3.05 13.34
N ALA A 621 -11.91 -3.07 12.05
CA ALA A 621 -12.19 -4.22 11.21
C ALA A 621 -11.20 -5.40 11.33
N GLN A 622 -10.01 -5.25 11.89
CA GLN A 622 -9.12 -6.39 12.18
C GLN A 622 -9.09 -6.86 13.66
N PHE A 623 -9.56 -6.05 14.60
CA PHE A 623 -9.80 -6.45 16.00
C PHE A 623 -11.15 -7.16 16.13
N ALA A 624 -12.10 -6.70 15.30
CA ALA A 624 -13.36 -7.32 14.91
C ALA A 624 -13.28 -8.82 14.50
N VAL A 625 -12.07 -9.33 14.40
CA VAL A 625 -11.71 -10.63 13.81
C VAL A 625 -11.13 -11.54 14.86
N THR A 626 -10.33 -10.93 15.71
CA THR A 626 -9.63 -11.55 16.82
C THR A 626 -10.64 -12.03 17.86
N ASN A 627 -11.74 -11.29 18.03
CA ASN A 627 -12.98 -11.65 18.74
C ASN A 627 -12.85 -11.98 20.22
N ASP A 628 -12.39 -13.20 20.47
CA ASP A 628 -12.14 -13.77 21.77
C ASP A 628 -10.79 -14.48 21.59
N GLY A 629 -9.73 -13.66 21.65
CA GLY A 629 -8.41 -13.97 21.11
C GLY A 629 -7.41 -12.83 21.35
N TRP A 630 -6.37 -12.76 20.53
CA TRP A 630 -5.23 -11.86 20.75
C TRP A 630 -4.79 -11.10 19.50
N GLY A 631 -4.58 -9.80 19.59
CA GLY A 631 -4.16 -8.95 18.49
C GLY A 631 -2.78 -8.35 18.73
N ASP A 632 -1.93 -8.34 17.69
CA ASP A 632 -0.72 -7.53 17.67
C ASP A 632 -0.66 -6.63 16.43
N LEU A 633 0.06 -5.51 16.52
CA LEU A 633 0.37 -4.66 15.39
C LEU A 633 1.86 -4.76 15.12
N LYS A 634 2.25 -5.21 13.93
CA LYS A 634 3.64 -5.19 13.48
C LYS A 634 3.81 -4.20 12.36
N TYR A 635 4.95 -3.52 12.32
CA TYR A 635 5.36 -2.75 11.16
C TYR A 635 6.83 -3.02 10.93
N THR A 636 7.20 -3.11 9.66
CA THR A 636 8.59 -3.28 9.27
C THR A 636 9.04 -1.98 8.63
N ALA A 637 9.98 -1.30 9.29
CA ALA A 637 10.71 -0.21 8.66
C ALA A 637 11.98 -0.78 8.04
N LEU A 638 12.35 -0.30 6.86
CA LEU A 638 13.68 -0.58 6.32
C LEU A 638 14.67 0.35 7.03
N ILE A 639 15.46 -0.23 7.94
CA ILE A 639 16.52 0.48 8.63
C ILE A 639 17.83 -0.03 8.02
N ASP A 640 18.54 0.88 7.36
CA ASP A 640 19.85 0.66 6.77
C ASP A 640 19.89 -0.57 5.83
N GLY A 641 18.84 -0.72 5.00
CA GLY A 641 18.70 -1.75 3.96
C GLY A 641 18.17 -3.10 4.42
N GLN A 642 18.20 -3.39 5.72
CA GLN A 642 17.66 -4.61 6.31
C GLN A 642 16.26 -4.37 6.91
N PRO A 643 15.33 -5.34 6.82
CA PRO A 643 13.99 -5.20 7.38
C PRO A 643 14.01 -5.32 8.90
N ALA A 644 13.90 -4.18 9.60
CA ALA A 644 13.76 -4.15 11.05
C ALA A 644 12.27 -4.08 11.42
N SER A 645 11.81 -4.98 12.29
CA SER A 645 10.38 -5.10 12.61
C SER A 645 10.08 -4.67 14.04
N GLY A 646 9.15 -3.73 14.18
CA GLY A 646 8.56 -3.27 15.43
C GLY A 646 7.22 -3.95 15.61
N GLY A 647 6.92 -4.40 16.82
CA GLY A 647 5.68 -5.11 17.12
C GLY A 647 5.14 -4.69 18.47
N SER A 648 3.83 -4.48 18.56
CA SER A 648 3.16 -4.40 19.86
C SER A 648 3.31 -5.75 20.57
N ASP A 649 3.22 -5.74 21.89
CA ASP A 649 2.99 -6.99 22.61
C ASP A 649 1.53 -7.45 22.36
N PRO A 650 1.25 -8.77 22.24
CA PRO A 650 -0.10 -9.25 21.95
C PRO A 650 -1.08 -8.84 23.04
N THR A 651 -2.18 -8.20 22.64
CA THR A 651 -3.21 -7.67 23.54
C THR A 651 -4.48 -8.51 23.39
N LYS A 652 -5.12 -8.87 24.51
CA LYS A 652 -6.36 -9.66 24.50
C LYS A 652 -7.47 -8.84 23.84
N VAL A 653 -8.36 -9.52 23.13
CA VAL A 653 -9.51 -8.94 22.44
C VAL A 653 -10.68 -9.86 22.80
N THR A 654 -11.65 -9.36 23.57
CA THR A 654 -12.85 -10.10 24.00
C THR A 654 -14.06 -9.21 23.87
N MET A 655 -15.11 -9.78 23.28
CA MET A 655 -16.19 -8.97 22.77
C MET A 655 -17.60 -9.47 23.15
N ARG A 656 -17.78 -10.59 23.86
CA ARG A 656 -19.00 -11.43 23.74
C ARG A 656 -20.23 -11.10 24.63
N ILE A 657 -21.42 -11.24 24.04
CA ILE A 657 -22.78 -11.09 24.62
C ILE A 657 -23.76 -12.18 24.10
N GLY A 658 -24.93 -12.35 24.73
CA GLY A 658 -25.80 -13.54 24.61
C GLY A 658 -26.56 -13.76 23.29
N GLY A 659 -25.85 -13.88 22.17
CA GLY A 659 -26.36 -13.69 20.80
C GLY A 659 -25.50 -12.74 19.95
N GLY A 660 -24.29 -12.38 20.42
CA GLY A 660 -23.41 -11.52 19.66
C GLY A 660 -22.11 -11.10 20.35
N THR A 661 -21.50 -10.02 19.89
CA THR A 661 -20.19 -9.49 20.28
C THR A 661 -20.14 -7.94 20.15
N CYS A 662 -19.07 -7.25 20.51
CA CYS A 662 -19.15 -5.83 20.87
C CYS A 662 -19.66 -4.85 19.79
N PRO A 663 -20.57 -3.91 20.14
CA PRO A 663 -20.90 -2.79 19.28
C PRO A 663 -19.72 -1.83 19.11
N ILE A 664 -19.61 -1.29 17.90
CA ILE A 664 -18.49 -0.49 17.37
C ILE A 664 -18.66 1.01 17.68
#